data_AF-A0A117R2M1-F1
#
_entry.id   AF-A0A117R2M1-F1
#
_cell.length_a   1.000
_cell.length_b   1.000
_cell.length_c   1.000
_cell.angle_alpha   90.00
_cell.angle_beta   90.00
_cell.angle_gamma   90.00
#
_symmetry.space_group_name_H-M   'P 1'
#
loop_
_entity.id
_entity.type
_entity.pdbx_description
1 polymer ?
#
loop_
_entity_poly.entity_id
_entity_poly.type
_entity_poly.pdbx_seq_one_letter_code
_entity_poly.pdbx_strand_id
1 'polypeptide(L)'
;MTVHRLRSRQEPPDHRRPPQDHLEPVARGADGPAGPDRRDVPFATTWISPEARRAAQKVLASGWVTTGRETEHFEDDFAAYVSAPYAVAVSSCTAALELALRALALPAGAPVLVPALTFCGAAQAILHAGLRPVLVDVDPATGMPTPATVTAAAAACGRPAAMMVLHYTGAPAPVAALAEAAGLPLTRVVEDAAHALGATVGERPVGGVSRATCFSFYATKNLPIGEGGMVTTGDPLLADRIRRGRLHGMSADAWRRALPGGTWRYTVEEAGLKANMTDVQAAIGRAQLRHLAAWQNRRDALAEQYAAALAAVPGIEPLRSPAPGRHARHLQVVRVLESYGTSRDELVERLAAHGIGTSVHFIPLHHMPYFRQAAIIPPGGLPGADALFPQLLSLPLYPHLPERSVDRVCAHLARYAARTRRPAGLRTLVIGAGEAGRALARDLAHTPQYGLDPVGFLDDDPAKRRAALIGGLPVLGTLEDTGSVVPLHRAEAVVVAIPGLAPARFRRVARAAEAAGASVRYLPSFIAALRRDVVGDDMRELDVRALIGRAEMHVVSPEAGATIAGRRVLVTGAGGSIGSELCHQVHAFGPSRLFLLDHDESNLHRLQLELHGDALHSDDIVISDIRDRPRIDQIFRRLRPEVVFHAAAHKHLPLLELHPCEGVKSNVRGTENLVRAATAAGTARFVLISTDKAADPVSVLGATKRLAELIVHRAQRSAPPGTVFAAVRFGNVLGSRGSLLSVVAQQLGAGSPVTVTHPDATRFFMTVEEAVGLVLEAARMARGGEVLVLDMERPVRIVDLVRGYARSLHVPDVDIRYTGLRPGEKLNETLFASGEQHSRTAHPRILAVTSPDEHTADLGRRLPELYAAADSGDTDEVRRVLADLLPGFPAPAPAPEPHAGLADPYPDDF
;
A
#
# COMPACT_ATOMS: atom_id res chain seq x y z
N MET A 1 -35.60 6.27 -4.55
CA MET A 1 -35.09 6.62 -5.90
C MET A 1 -33.69 7.21 -5.66
N THR A 2 -32.56 6.67 -6.12
CA THR A 2 -32.26 6.00 -7.41
C THR A 2 -31.01 5.11 -7.28
N VAL A 3 -31.21 3.78 -7.29
CA VAL A 3 -30.56 2.77 -8.17
C VAL A 3 -29.09 2.98 -8.57
N HIS A 4 -28.19 2.16 -8.02
CA HIS A 4 -26.94 1.77 -8.70
C HIS A 4 -27.14 0.41 -9.39
N ARG A 5 -26.92 0.41 -10.71
CA ARG A 5 -27.11 -0.72 -11.64
C ARG A 5 -26.01 -1.76 -11.49
N LEU A 6 -26.44 -3.02 -11.35
CA LEU A 6 -25.71 -4.24 -11.63
C LEU A 6 -25.32 -4.33 -13.11
N ARG A 7 -24.09 -4.76 -13.41
CA ARG A 7 -23.70 -5.26 -14.75
C ARG A 7 -24.05 -6.75 -14.88
N SER A 8 -24.42 -7.09 -16.11
CA SER A 8 -25.17 -8.23 -16.61
C SER A 8 -24.44 -9.58 -16.66
N ARG A 9 -25.21 -10.66 -16.45
CA ARG A 9 -24.95 -12.03 -16.92
C ARG A 9 -25.58 -12.25 -18.31
N GLN A 10 -24.94 -13.08 -19.14
CA GLN A 10 -25.45 -14.06 -20.13
C GLN A 10 -24.24 -14.44 -21.04
N GLU A 11 -23.95 -15.68 -21.50
CA GLU A 11 -24.56 -17.03 -21.49
C GLU A 11 -23.45 -18.07 -21.88
N PRO A 12 -23.67 -19.40 -21.76
CA PRO A 12 -22.62 -20.44 -21.74
C PRO A 12 -22.38 -21.11 -23.12
N PRO A 13 -21.27 -21.88 -23.30
CA PRO A 13 -21.21 -22.90 -24.33
C PRO A 13 -21.11 -24.33 -23.76
N ASP A 14 -22.10 -25.11 -24.18
CA ASP A 14 -22.06 -26.46 -24.75
C ASP A 14 -21.55 -27.67 -23.93
N HIS A 15 -22.45 -28.64 -23.81
CA HIS A 15 -22.26 -29.95 -23.22
C HIS A 15 -21.54 -30.88 -24.20
N ARG A 16 -20.29 -31.28 -23.90
CA ARG A 16 -19.73 -32.54 -24.44
C ARG A 16 -19.03 -33.34 -23.34
N ARG A 17 -19.41 -34.61 -23.25
CA ARG A 17 -18.92 -35.64 -22.31
C ARG A 17 -17.38 -35.74 -22.34
N PRO A 18 -16.72 -36.00 -21.19
CA PRO A 18 -15.30 -36.34 -21.17
C PRO A 18 -15.11 -37.83 -21.52
N PRO A 19 -13.98 -38.23 -22.15
CA PRO A 19 -13.59 -39.62 -22.19
C PRO A 19 -13.00 -40.03 -20.82
N GLN A 20 -13.51 -41.13 -20.28
CA GLN A 20 -12.89 -41.89 -19.21
C GLN A 20 -11.60 -42.53 -19.74
N ASP A 21 -10.48 -42.43 -19.02
CA ASP A 21 -9.84 -43.59 -18.38
C ASP A 21 -8.46 -43.28 -17.77
N HIS A 22 -8.14 -44.10 -16.76
CA HIS A 22 -6.84 -44.33 -16.11
C HIS A 22 -6.43 -43.38 -14.96
N LEU A 23 -7.05 -43.61 -13.80
CA LEU A 23 -6.42 -43.37 -12.50
C LEU A 23 -5.53 -44.57 -12.16
N GLU A 24 -4.21 -44.42 -12.25
CA GLU A 24 -3.26 -45.28 -11.54
C GLU A 24 -2.70 -44.59 -10.27
N PRO A 25 -2.42 -45.37 -9.20
CA PRO A 25 -2.14 -44.83 -7.87
C PRO A 25 -0.64 -44.54 -7.69
N VAL A 26 -0.27 -43.28 -7.43
CA VAL A 26 1.10 -42.96 -7.02
C VAL A 26 1.29 -43.30 -5.54
N ALA A 27 1.86 -44.47 -5.28
CA ALA A 27 2.39 -44.86 -4.00
C ALA A 27 3.85 -44.39 -3.84
N ARG A 28 4.14 -43.80 -2.67
CA ARG A 28 5.41 -43.75 -1.91
C ARG A 28 6.72 -43.54 -2.68
N GLY A 29 7.29 -42.35 -2.48
CA GLY A 29 8.74 -42.11 -2.52
C GLY A 29 9.17 -41.35 -1.27
N ALA A 30 9.75 -42.06 -0.31
CA ALA A 30 10.59 -41.49 0.73
C ALA A 30 12.04 -41.53 0.24
N ASP A 31 12.80 -40.51 0.66
CA ASP A 31 14.26 -40.34 0.62
C ASP A 31 14.96 -39.99 -0.70
N GLY A 32 15.40 -38.72 -0.75
CA GLY A 32 16.47 -38.16 -1.58
C GLY A 32 16.95 -36.83 -0.95
N PRO A 33 18.25 -36.54 -0.83
CA PRO A 33 18.78 -35.52 0.07
C PRO A 33 18.68 -34.12 -0.55
N ALA A 34 17.64 -33.37 -0.21
CA ALA A 34 17.56 -31.94 -0.51
C ALA A 34 18.19 -31.13 0.64
N GLY A 35 19.14 -30.26 0.32
CA GLY A 35 19.87 -29.42 1.26
C GLY A 35 18.96 -28.63 2.23
N PRO A 36 19.41 -28.36 3.46
CA PRO A 36 18.57 -27.78 4.48
C PRO A 36 18.38 -26.28 4.24
N ASP A 37 17.15 -25.79 4.48
CA ASP A 37 16.82 -24.43 4.96
C ASP A 37 16.06 -23.43 4.06
N ARG A 38 15.40 -23.86 2.97
CA ARG A 38 14.46 -23.00 2.19
C ARG A 38 13.00 -23.46 2.27
N ARG A 39 12.40 -23.49 3.45
CA ARG A 39 10.93 -23.54 3.58
C ARG A 39 10.44 -22.29 4.30
N ASP A 40 9.42 -21.65 3.77
CA ASP A 40 8.71 -20.57 4.43
C ASP A 40 8.15 -21.03 5.78
N VAL A 41 8.06 -20.11 6.74
CA VAL A 41 7.44 -20.32 8.04
C VAL A 41 6.07 -19.64 8.02
N PRO A 42 4.99 -20.33 7.60
CA PRO A 42 3.66 -19.74 7.55
C PRO A 42 3.19 -19.34 8.95
N PHE A 43 2.35 -18.31 9.05
CA PHE A 43 1.81 -17.87 10.35
C PHE A 43 0.98 -18.98 11.05
N ALA A 44 0.16 -19.68 10.27
CA ALA A 44 -0.64 -20.81 10.73
C ALA A 44 -0.85 -21.82 9.60
N THR A 45 -0.93 -23.11 9.96
CA THR A 45 -1.30 -24.18 9.03
C THR A 45 -2.44 -25.00 9.60
N THR A 46 -3.47 -25.26 8.80
CA THR A 46 -4.54 -26.18 9.17
C THR A 46 -4.09 -27.61 8.95
N TRP A 47 -4.14 -28.42 10.00
CA TRP A 47 -3.86 -29.85 9.91
C TRP A 47 -5.12 -30.62 10.27
N ILE A 48 -5.56 -31.51 9.37
CA ILE A 48 -6.67 -32.43 9.57
C ILE A 48 -6.13 -33.85 9.67
N SER A 49 -6.38 -34.52 10.80
CA SER A 49 -5.84 -35.86 11.08
C SER A 49 -6.31 -36.91 10.08
N PRO A 50 -5.51 -37.96 9.82
CA PRO A 50 -5.97 -39.10 9.03
C PRO A 50 -7.28 -39.71 9.57
N GLU A 51 -7.45 -39.75 10.90
CA GLU A 51 -8.65 -40.22 11.58
C GLU A 51 -9.85 -39.32 11.25
N ALA A 52 -9.65 -38.00 11.29
CA ALA A 52 -10.68 -37.02 10.97
C ALA A 52 -11.10 -37.10 9.49
N ARG A 53 -10.15 -37.30 8.57
CA ARG A 53 -10.46 -37.51 7.14
C ARG A 53 -11.31 -38.77 6.93
N ARG A 54 -10.93 -39.88 7.57
CA ARG A 54 -11.71 -41.12 7.52
C ARG A 54 -13.10 -40.97 8.16
N ALA A 55 -13.20 -40.23 9.27
CA ALA A 55 -14.47 -39.96 9.93
C ALA A 55 -15.40 -39.13 9.03
N ALA A 56 -14.89 -38.06 8.41
CA ALA A 56 -15.64 -37.27 7.44
C ALA A 56 -16.11 -38.11 6.24
N GLN A 57 -15.24 -38.96 5.68
CA GLN A 57 -15.58 -39.85 4.56
C GLN A 57 -16.74 -40.81 4.92
N LYS A 58 -16.76 -41.33 6.16
CA LYS A 58 -17.86 -42.20 6.63
C LYS A 58 -19.20 -41.46 6.69
N VAL A 59 -19.20 -40.20 7.13
CA VAL A 59 -20.42 -39.36 7.14
C VAL A 59 -20.87 -39.04 5.72
N LEU A 60 -19.94 -38.69 4.83
CA LEU A 60 -20.27 -38.45 3.42
C LEU A 60 -20.88 -39.70 2.75
N ALA A 61 -20.36 -40.89 3.06
CA ALA A 61 -20.87 -42.15 2.54
C ALA A 61 -22.25 -42.55 3.13
N SER A 62 -22.64 -42.02 4.30
CA SER A 62 -23.93 -42.34 4.92
C SER A 62 -25.11 -41.60 4.27
N GLY A 63 -24.85 -40.52 3.54
CA GLY A 63 -25.87 -39.61 3.01
C GLY A 63 -26.45 -38.63 4.04
N TRP A 64 -26.08 -38.74 5.32
CA TRP A 64 -26.52 -37.83 6.39
C TRP A 64 -25.47 -36.76 6.69
N VAL A 65 -25.41 -35.75 5.82
CA VAL A 65 -24.30 -34.76 5.84
C VAL A 65 -24.60 -33.50 6.64
N THR A 66 -25.83 -33.31 7.15
CA THR A 66 -26.21 -32.17 8.02
C THR A 66 -26.18 -32.58 9.50
N THR A 67 -26.70 -31.77 10.41
CA THR A 67 -26.82 -32.11 11.84
C THR A 67 -27.48 -33.47 12.04
N GLY A 68 -26.87 -34.30 12.85
CA GLY A 68 -27.33 -35.62 13.22
C GLY A 68 -26.58 -36.14 14.44
N ARG A 69 -26.34 -37.45 14.44
CA ARG A 69 -25.81 -38.17 15.59
C ARG A 69 -24.34 -37.85 15.87
N GLU A 70 -23.54 -37.58 14.84
CA GLU A 70 -22.14 -37.18 15.08
C GLU A 70 -22.05 -35.81 15.75
N THR A 71 -22.99 -34.90 15.46
CA THR A 71 -23.11 -33.61 16.14
C THR A 71 -23.47 -33.78 17.61
N GLU A 72 -24.44 -34.63 17.95
CA GLU A 72 -24.79 -34.93 19.35
C GLU A 72 -23.59 -35.53 20.11
N HIS A 73 -22.93 -36.53 19.53
CA HIS A 73 -21.75 -37.12 20.17
C HIS A 73 -20.61 -36.10 20.33
N PHE A 74 -20.44 -35.16 19.40
CA PHE A 74 -19.41 -34.13 19.53
C PHE A 74 -19.73 -33.15 20.66
N GLU A 75 -21.00 -32.81 20.84
CA GLU A 75 -21.46 -32.01 21.97
C GLU A 75 -21.15 -32.71 23.30
N ASP A 76 -21.48 -34.00 23.42
CA ASP A 76 -21.20 -34.79 24.63
C ASP A 76 -19.69 -34.90 24.91
N ASP A 77 -18.90 -35.27 23.90
CA ASP A 77 -17.44 -35.41 23.99
C ASP A 77 -16.80 -34.06 24.41
N PHE A 78 -17.29 -32.94 23.87
CA PHE A 78 -16.77 -31.61 24.16
C PHE A 78 -17.20 -31.09 25.53
N ALA A 79 -18.46 -31.31 25.92
CA ALA A 79 -18.98 -30.97 27.25
C ALA A 79 -18.15 -31.65 28.34
N ALA A 80 -17.86 -32.94 28.17
CA ALA A 80 -16.98 -33.69 29.06
C ALA A 80 -15.56 -33.09 29.09
N TYR A 81 -15.00 -32.75 27.92
CA TYR A 81 -13.64 -32.20 27.83
C TYR A 81 -13.47 -30.88 28.60
N VAL A 82 -14.41 -29.95 28.49
CA VAL A 82 -14.34 -28.66 29.20
C VAL A 82 -15.02 -28.67 30.58
N SER A 83 -15.46 -29.85 31.04
CA SER A 83 -16.18 -30.02 32.32
C SER A 83 -17.44 -29.14 32.44
N ALA A 84 -18.18 -29.00 31.35
CA ALA A 84 -19.46 -28.28 31.32
C ALA A 84 -20.63 -29.28 31.26
N PRO A 85 -21.77 -29.00 31.92
CA PRO A 85 -22.94 -29.89 31.85
C PRO A 85 -23.56 -30.00 30.46
N TYR A 86 -23.53 -28.93 29.67
CA TYR A 86 -24.15 -28.89 28.34
C TYR A 86 -23.23 -28.21 27.34
N ALA A 87 -23.21 -28.74 26.11
CA ALA A 87 -22.61 -28.13 24.94
C ALA A 87 -23.61 -28.10 23.77
N VAL A 88 -23.53 -27.08 22.92
CA VAL A 88 -24.38 -26.91 21.75
C VAL A 88 -23.54 -26.47 20.54
N ALA A 89 -23.44 -27.36 19.55
CA ALA A 89 -22.61 -27.15 18.37
C ALA A 89 -23.28 -26.19 17.38
N VAL A 90 -22.51 -25.25 16.86
CA VAL A 90 -23.00 -24.22 15.93
C VAL A 90 -22.03 -23.99 14.77
N SER A 91 -22.46 -23.24 13.77
CA SER A 91 -21.71 -23.04 12.53
C SER A 91 -20.43 -22.22 12.69
N SER A 92 -20.33 -21.36 13.71
CA SER A 92 -19.15 -20.55 14.02
C SER A 92 -19.18 -20.00 15.45
N CYS A 93 -18.05 -19.49 15.97
CA CYS A 93 -18.02 -18.79 17.26
C CYS A 93 -18.84 -17.50 17.24
N THR A 94 -18.89 -16.79 16.11
CA THR A 94 -19.75 -15.60 15.96
C THR A 94 -21.22 -15.95 16.15
N ALA A 95 -21.68 -17.07 15.56
CA ALA A 95 -23.04 -17.57 15.79
C ALA A 95 -23.25 -18.04 17.24
N ALA A 96 -22.22 -18.63 17.86
CA ALA A 96 -22.23 -19.03 19.27
C ALA A 96 -22.48 -17.83 20.18
N LEU A 97 -21.70 -16.76 20.01
CA LEU A 97 -21.81 -15.50 20.76
C LEU A 97 -23.18 -14.85 20.54
N GLU A 98 -23.65 -14.77 19.30
CA GLU A 98 -24.93 -14.16 18.97
C GLU A 98 -26.10 -14.92 19.61
N LEU A 99 -26.13 -16.24 19.47
CA LEU A 99 -27.18 -17.08 20.05
C LEU A 99 -27.14 -17.05 21.58
N ALA A 100 -25.95 -17.05 22.18
CA ALA A 100 -25.81 -16.91 23.63
C ALA A 100 -26.38 -15.57 24.13
N LEU A 101 -26.10 -14.47 23.44
CA LEU A 101 -26.63 -13.14 23.77
C LEU A 101 -28.14 -13.02 23.56
N ARG A 102 -28.68 -13.54 22.44
CA ARG A 102 -30.13 -13.60 22.20
C ARG A 102 -30.84 -14.41 23.29
N ALA A 103 -30.23 -15.51 23.71
CA ALA A 103 -30.79 -16.39 24.73
C ALA A 103 -30.83 -15.77 26.14
N LEU A 104 -30.10 -14.65 26.38
CA LEU A 104 -30.25 -13.83 27.59
C LEU A 104 -31.58 -13.06 27.65
N ALA A 105 -32.31 -12.93 26.53
CA ALA A 105 -33.55 -12.14 26.41
C ALA A 105 -33.44 -10.72 27.00
N LEU A 106 -32.36 -10.02 26.63
CA LEU A 106 -32.18 -8.62 27.01
C LEU A 106 -33.07 -7.70 26.16
N PRO A 107 -33.51 -6.56 26.69
CA PRO A 107 -34.21 -5.55 25.90
C PRO A 107 -33.36 -5.08 24.70
N ALA A 108 -34.03 -4.75 23.59
CA ALA A 108 -33.36 -4.22 22.41
C ALA A 108 -32.57 -2.93 22.76
N GLY A 109 -31.37 -2.81 22.20
CA GLY A 109 -30.44 -1.72 22.45
C GLY A 109 -29.74 -1.76 23.81
N ALA A 110 -29.97 -2.79 24.63
CA ALA A 110 -29.31 -2.88 25.94
C ALA A 110 -27.78 -2.90 25.81
N PRO A 111 -27.05 -2.16 26.67
CA PRO A 111 -25.60 -2.04 26.60
C PRO A 111 -24.89 -3.33 27.02
N VAL A 112 -23.94 -3.78 26.21
CA VAL A 112 -23.09 -4.94 26.46
C VAL A 112 -21.64 -4.52 26.42
N LEU A 113 -20.92 -4.70 27.54
CA LEU A 113 -19.49 -4.41 27.59
C LEU A 113 -18.70 -5.41 26.72
N VAL A 114 -17.72 -4.94 25.96
CA VAL A 114 -16.84 -5.78 25.14
C VAL A 114 -15.44 -5.13 25.06
N PRO A 115 -14.34 -5.89 25.14
CA PRO A 115 -12.99 -5.32 25.00
C PRO A 115 -12.84 -4.57 23.66
N ALA A 116 -12.16 -3.43 23.68
CA ALA A 116 -11.81 -2.70 22.47
C ALA A 116 -10.83 -3.48 21.57
N LEU A 117 -9.94 -4.26 22.18
CA LEU A 117 -9.00 -5.15 21.49
C LEU A 117 -9.59 -6.56 21.38
N THR A 118 -10.42 -6.80 20.35
CA THR A 118 -11.04 -8.10 20.07
C THR A 118 -11.28 -8.28 18.57
N PHE A 119 -11.64 -9.49 18.15
CA PHE A 119 -12.08 -9.75 16.78
C PHE A 119 -13.43 -9.08 16.51
N CYS A 120 -13.58 -8.41 15.36
CA CYS A 120 -14.79 -7.65 15.02
C CYS A 120 -16.09 -8.47 15.05
N GLY A 121 -16.00 -9.78 14.78
CA GLY A 121 -17.14 -10.70 14.88
C GLY A 121 -17.78 -10.76 16.27
N ALA A 122 -17.02 -10.52 17.34
CA ALA A 122 -17.54 -10.49 18.71
C ALA A 122 -18.48 -9.29 18.93
N ALA A 123 -18.08 -8.09 18.48
CA ALA A 123 -18.91 -6.89 18.55
C ALA A 123 -20.09 -6.94 17.56
N GLN A 124 -19.92 -7.57 16.39
CA GLN A 124 -21.02 -7.82 15.46
C GLN A 124 -22.08 -8.75 16.04
N ALA A 125 -21.69 -9.81 16.77
CA ALA A 125 -22.63 -10.69 17.45
C ALA A 125 -23.54 -9.93 18.43
N ILE A 126 -23.01 -8.91 19.13
CA ILE A 126 -23.80 -8.01 19.99
C ILE A 126 -24.82 -7.22 19.15
N LEU A 127 -24.38 -6.62 18.05
CA LEU A 127 -25.25 -5.83 17.17
C LEU A 127 -26.34 -6.69 16.51
N HIS A 128 -26.00 -7.89 16.03
CA HIS A 128 -26.94 -8.82 15.40
C HIS A 128 -27.96 -9.37 16.39
N ALA A 129 -27.58 -9.53 17.67
CA ALA A 129 -28.51 -9.84 18.75
C ALA A 129 -29.45 -8.67 19.09
N GLY A 130 -29.34 -7.53 18.41
CA GLY A 130 -30.14 -6.33 18.65
C GLY A 130 -29.70 -5.53 19.88
N LEU A 131 -28.45 -5.74 20.34
CA LEU A 131 -27.87 -5.10 21.53
C LEU A 131 -26.85 -4.05 21.13
N ARG A 132 -26.37 -3.25 22.10
CA ARG A 132 -25.44 -2.15 21.83
C ARG A 132 -24.07 -2.42 22.46
N PRO A 133 -22.98 -2.54 21.67
CA PRO A 133 -21.65 -2.74 22.22
C PRO A 133 -21.13 -1.47 22.92
N VAL A 134 -20.49 -1.66 24.07
CA VAL A 134 -19.79 -0.62 24.83
C VAL A 134 -18.33 -1.06 24.95
N LEU A 135 -17.43 -0.27 24.37
CA LEU A 135 -16.02 -0.65 24.31
C LEU A 135 -15.35 -0.44 25.67
N VAL A 136 -14.56 -1.43 26.08
CA VAL A 136 -13.78 -1.42 27.31
C VAL A 136 -12.29 -1.35 26.97
N ASP A 137 -11.58 -0.41 27.57
CA ASP A 137 -10.13 -0.29 27.38
C ASP A 137 -9.38 -1.49 28.00
N VAL A 138 -8.16 -1.71 27.55
CA VAL A 138 -7.31 -2.83 27.97
C VAL A 138 -6.05 -2.34 28.68
N ASP A 139 -5.49 -3.16 29.55
CA ASP A 139 -4.14 -2.94 30.07
C ASP A 139 -3.11 -3.30 28.99
N PRO A 140 -2.22 -2.38 28.57
CA PRO A 140 -1.18 -2.66 27.58
C PRO A 140 -0.27 -3.85 27.93
N ALA A 141 -0.09 -4.17 29.22
CA ALA A 141 0.75 -5.29 29.63
C ALA A 141 0.12 -6.66 29.36
N THR A 142 -1.21 -6.75 29.31
CA THR A 142 -1.96 -8.02 29.21
C THR A 142 -2.82 -8.11 27.95
N GLY A 143 -3.17 -6.97 27.34
CA GLY A 143 -4.14 -6.89 26.24
C GLY A 143 -5.58 -7.18 26.64
N MET A 144 -5.88 -7.25 27.94
CA MET A 144 -7.22 -7.52 28.47
C MET A 144 -7.72 -6.38 29.37
N PRO A 145 -9.04 -6.22 29.54
CA PRO A 145 -9.59 -5.26 30.50
C PRO A 145 -9.16 -5.52 31.94
N THR A 146 -9.15 -4.45 32.74
CA THR A 146 -8.97 -4.50 34.19
C THR A 146 -10.27 -4.08 34.89
N PRO A 147 -10.44 -4.35 36.20
CA PRO A 147 -11.56 -3.83 36.96
C PRO A 147 -11.74 -2.31 36.79
N ALA A 148 -10.66 -1.53 36.75
CA ALA A 148 -10.72 -0.09 36.57
C ALA A 148 -11.26 0.32 35.19
N THR A 149 -10.78 -0.30 34.10
CA THR A 149 -11.26 0.02 32.75
C THR A 149 -12.72 -0.42 32.55
N VAL A 150 -13.11 -1.54 33.16
CA VAL A 150 -14.51 -2.01 33.18
C VAL A 150 -15.43 -1.03 33.92
N THR A 151 -15.06 -0.57 35.12
CA THR A 151 -15.86 0.42 35.87
C THR A 151 -16.05 1.71 35.08
N ALA A 152 -15.00 2.19 34.40
CA ALA A 152 -15.08 3.37 33.55
C ALA A 152 -16.05 3.17 32.36
N ALA A 153 -15.99 2.02 31.69
CA ALA A 153 -16.91 1.70 30.60
C ALA A 153 -18.36 1.49 31.07
N ALA A 154 -18.56 0.88 32.24
CA ALA A 154 -19.88 0.75 32.86
C ALA A 154 -20.51 2.13 33.13
N ALA A 155 -19.73 3.08 33.67
CA ALA A 155 -20.18 4.44 33.92
C ALA A 155 -20.61 5.17 32.61
N ALA A 156 -19.90 4.94 31.50
CA ALA A 156 -20.22 5.54 30.19
C ALA A 156 -21.59 5.10 29.62
N CYS A 157 -22.14 3.99 30.08
CA CYS A 157 -23.46 3.50 29.69
C CYS A 157 -24.48 3.49 30.85
N GLY A 158 -24.13 4.10 31.98
CA GLY A 158 -24.91 4.09 33.22
C GLY A 158 -24.87 2.75 33.95
N ARG A 159 -25.52 1.72 33.37
CA ARG A 159 -25.48 0.35 33.88
C ARG A 159 -25.49 -0.66 32.73
N PRO A 160 -24.46 -1.49 32.56
CA PRO A 160 -24.45 -2.53 31.54
C PRO A 160 -25.51 -3.59 31.83
N ALA A 161 -26.09 -4.18 30.78
CA ALA A 161 -27.06 -5.27 30.90
C ALA A 161 -26.38 -6.65 30.86
N ALA A 162 -25.24 -6.74 30.20
CA ALA A 162 -24.39 -7.91 30.11
C ALA A 162 -22.95 -7.51 29.77
N MET A 163 -22.04 -8.47 29.77
CA MET A 163 -20.68 -8.29 29.29
C MET A 163 -20.21 -9.50 28.50
N MET A 164 -19.32 -9.24 27.55
CA MET A 164 -18.57 -10.25 26.83
C MET A 164 -17.10 -10.18 27.26
N VAL A 165 -16.53 -11.30 27.70
CA VAL A 165 -15.13 -11.36 28.16
C VAL A 165 -14.31 -12.19 27.20
N LEU A 166 -13.22 -11.63 26.68
CA LEU A 166 -12.30 -12.34 25.80
C LEU A 166 -11.14 -12.94 26.60
N HIS A 167 -10.91 -14.24 26.43
CA HIS A 167 -9.68 -14.90 26.86
C HIS A 167 -8.57 -14.67 25.82
N TYR A 168 -8.00 -13.48 25.85
CA TYR A 168 -7.12 -12.98 24.80
C TYR A 168 -5.86 -13.84 24.64
N THR A 169 -5.42 -14.07 23.40
CA THR A 169 -4.32 -15.00 23.00
C THR A 169 -4.40 -16.46 23.48
N GLY A 170 -5.41 -16.80 24.29
CA GLY A 170 -5.54 -18.04 25.03
C GLY A 170 -5.19 -17.95 26.52
N ALA A 171 -4.84 -16.77 27.02
CA ALA A 171 -4.66 -16.52 28.44
C ALA A 171 -6.01 -16.51 29.18
N PRO A 172 -6.08 -17.03 30.41
CA PRO A 172 -7.28 -16.92 31.23
C PRO A 172 -7.57 -15.45 31.60
N ALA A 173 -8.80 -14.98 31.35
CA ALA A 173 -9.27 -13.69 31.82
C ALA A 173 -9.77 -13.79 33.27
N PRO A 174 -9.66 -12.72 34.09
CA PRO A 174 -10.17 -12.69 35.46
C PRO A 174 -11.69 -12.43 35.49
N VAL A 175 -12.48 -13.33 34.89
CA VAL A 175 -13.91 -13.13 34.58
C VAL A 175 -14.73 -12.63 35.77
N ALA A 176 -14.58 -13.25 36.95
CA ALA A 176 -15.33 -12.88 38.14
C ALA A 176 -15.04 -11.45 38.62
N ALA A 177 -13.78 -11.03 38.63
CA ALA A 177 -13.38 -9.69 39.04
C ALA A 177 -13.87 -8.63 38.04
N LEU A 178 -13.87 -8.94 36.74
CA LEU A 178 -14.41 -8.05 35.72
C LEU A 178 -15.94 -7.93 35.82
N ALA A 179 -16.64 -9.03 36.11
CA ALA A 179 -18.09 -9.03 36.32
C ALA A 179 -18.50 -8.22 37.56
N GLU A 180 -17.76 -8.39 38.65
CA GLU A 180 -17.95 -7.61 39.88
C GLU A 180 -17.75 -6.10 39.62
N ALA A 181 -16.67 -5.72 38.92
CA ALA A 181 -16.42 -4.33 38.55
C ALA A 181 -17.51 -3.73 37.65
N ALA A 182 -18.14 -4.54 36.80
CA ALA A 182 -19.27 -4.14 35.98
C ALA A 182 -20.60 -4.06 36.75
N GLY A 183 -20.65 -4.53 38.00
CA GLY A 183 -21.88 -4.68 38.77
C GLY A 183 -22.82 -5.76 38.20
N LEU A 184 -22.26 -6.80 37.59
CA LEU A 184 -22.97 -7.88 36.92
C LEU A 184 -22.76 -9.23 37.64
N PRO A 185 -23.81 -10.06 37.79
CA PRO A 185 -23.62 -11.46 38.17
C PRO A 185 -23.05 -12.25 36.98
N LEU A 186 -22.36 -13.36 37.24
CA LEU A 186 -21.83 -14.27 36.21
C LEU A 186 -22.91 -14.78 35.22
N THR A 187 -24.17 -14.81 35.64
CA THR A 187 -25.32 -15.15 34.80
C THR A 187 -25.64 -14.12 33.71
N ARG A 188 -24.94 -12.97 33.69
CA ARG A 188 -24.99 -11.94 32.63
C ARG A 188 -23.68 -11.83 31.84
N VAL A 189 -22.78 -12.81 31.98
CA VAL A 189 -21.47 -12.82 31.33
C VAL A 189 -21.42 -13.90 30.24
N VAL A 190 -21.02 -13.51 29.04
CA VAL A 190 -20.71 -14.45 27.94
C VAL A 190 -19.20 -14.44 27.71
N GLU A 191 -18.55 -15.58 27.84
CA GLU A 191 -17.11 -15.72 27.59
C GLU A 191 -16.86 -15.99 26.09
N ASP A 192 -16.04 -15.17 25.44
CA ASP A 192 -15.42 -15.47 24.15
C ASP A 192 -14.13 -16.26 24.41
N ALA A 193 -14.24 -17.58 24.28
CA ALA A 193 -13.18 -18.55 24.41
C ALA A 193 -12.67 -19.04 23.05
N ALA A 194 -12.82 -18.25 21.97
CA ALA A 194 -12.32 -18.59 20.65
C ALA A 194 -10.82 -18.94 20.64
N HIS A 195 -10.04 -18.38 21.57
CA HIS A 195 -8.60 -18.61 21.72
C HIS A 195 -8.25 -19.54 22.90
N ALA A 196 -9.23 -19.96 23.70
CA ALA A 196 -8.99 -20.48 25.05
C ALA A 196 -9.36 -21.95 25.25
N LEU A 197 -9.60 -22.69 24.17
CA LEU A 197 -9.75 -24.13 24.27
C LEU A 197 -8.44 -24.77 24.78
N GLY A 198 -8.51 -25.36 25.97
CA GLY A 198 -7.37 -25.90 26.72
C GLY A 198 -6.76 -24.93 27.75
N ALA A 199 -7.36 -23.76 27.99
CA ALA A 199 -6.99 -22.87 29.08
C ALA A 199 -7.68 -23.28 30.40
N THR A 200 -7.07 -22.92 31.52
CA THR A 200 -7.67 -23.05 32.85
C THR A 200 -7.58 -21.73 33.63
N VAL A 201 -8.57 -21.47 34.48
CA VAL A 201 -8.51 -20.42 35.52
C VAL A 201 -8.24 -21.14 36.85
N GLY A 202 -7.03 -20.94 37.39
CA GLY A 202 -6.49 -21.88 38.38
C GLY A 202 -6.45 -23.30 37.81
N GLU A 203 -7.10 -24.25 38.46
CA GLU A 203 -7.20 -25.65 38.02
C GLU A 203 -8.44 -25.95 37.17
N ARG A 204 -9.39 -25.02 37.08
CA ARG A 204 -10.67 -25.24 36.40
C ARG A 204 -10.59 -24.91 34.91
N PRO A 205 -11.04 -25.79 33.99
CA PRO A 205 -11.12 -25.46 32.56
C PRO A 205 -12.01 -24.25 32.29
N VAL A 206 -11.63 -23.45 31.29
CA VAL A 206 -12.53 -22.45 30.70
C VAL A 206 -13.66 -23.19 29.97
N GLY A 207 -14.92 -22.95 30.34
CA GLY A 207 -16.06 -23.63 29.73
C GLY A 207 -17.36 -23.72 30.54
N GLY A 208 -17.36 -23.39 31.84
CA GLY A 208 -18.55 -23.66 32.67
C GLY A 208 -18.81 -22.70 33.83
N VAL A 209 -18.12 -21.55 33.91
CA VAL A 209 -18.25 -20.63 35.05
C VAL A 209 -19.30 -19.56 34.80
N SER A 210 -19.32 -18.96 33.61
CA SER A 210 -20.27 -17.90 33.26
C SER A 210 -21.59 -18.44 32.70
N ARG A 211 -22.47 -17.53 32.28
CA ARG A 211 -23.74 -17.87 31.65
C ARG A 211 -23.57 -18.78 30.42
N ALA A 212 -22.58 -18.45 29.60
CA ALA A 212 -22.20 -19.22 28.42
C ALA A 212 -20.73 -18.98 28.08
N THR A 213 -20.05 -20.00 27.59
CA THR A 213 -18.70 -19.91 27.03
C THR A 213 -18.73 -20.34 25.57
N CYS A 214 -18.21 -19.51 24.68
CA CYS A 214 -18.29 -19.69 23.23
C CYS A 214 -16.91 -20.02 22.65
N PHE A 215 -16.81 -21.13 21.90
CA PHE A 215 -15.57 -21.61 21.31
C PHE A 215 -15.59 -21.53 19.79
N SER A 216 -14.39 -21.43 19.20
CA SER A 216 -14.18 -21.41 17.75
C SER A 216 -13.40 -22.63 17.30
N PHE A 217 -13.84 -23.22 16.18
CA PHE A 217 -13.18 -24.31 15.48
C PHE A 217 -12.76 -23.92 14.06
N TYR A 218 -12.60 -22.61 13.83
CA TYR A 218 -12.09 -22.09 12.57
C TYR A 218 -10.72 -22.70 12.24
N ALA A 219 -10.38 -22.74 10.95
CA ALA A 219 -9.22 -23.44 10.39
C ALA A 219 -7.86 -23.16 11.07
N THR A 220 -7.71 -22.03 11.77
CA THR A 220 -6.47 -21.66 12.49
C THR A 220 -6.51 -21.87 14.01
N LYS A 221 -7.66 -22.28 14.58
CA LYS A 221 -7.84 -22.44 16.04
C LYS A 221 -7.15 -23.69 16.57
N ASN A 222 -7.11 -23.84 17.90
CA ASN A 222 -6.47 -24.97 18.56
C ASN A 222 -7.09 -26.32 18.19
N LEU A 223 -8.37 -26.34 17.83
CA LEU A 223 -9.10 -27.49 17.31
C LEU A 223 -9.72 -27.14 15.94
N PRO A 224 -8.95 -27.19 14.84
CA PRO A 224 -9.42 -26.66 13.55
C PRO A 224 -10.26 -27.68 12.77
N ILE A 225 -11.52 -27.37 12.45
CA ILE A 225 -12.41 -28.28 11.70
C ILE A 225 -12.88 -27.69 10.35
N GLY A 226 -12.22 -26.62 9.91
CA GLY A 226 -12.66 -25.77 8.78
C GLY A 226 -13.46 -24.58 9.31
N GLU A 227 -14.76 -24.77 9.50
CA GLU A 227 -15.68 -23.81 10.14
C GLU A 227 -16.45 -24.49 11.26
N GLY A 228 -16.70 -23.78 12.36
CA GLY A 228 -17.48 -24.31 13.47
C GLY A 228 -17.35 -23.51 14.77
N GLY A 229 -18.28 -23.74 15.68
CA GLY A 229 -18.22 -23.25 17.05
C GLY A 229 -19.02 -24.10 18.02
N MET A 230 -18.90 -23.80 19.29
CA MET A 230 -19.62 -24.48 20.37
C MET A 230 -20.02 -23.46 21.43
N VAL A 231 -21.21 -23.57 21.98
CA VAL A 231 -21.58 -22.90 23.23
C VAL A 231 -21.60 -23.94 24.34
N THR A 232 -20.96 -23.69 25.47
CA THR A 232 -21.12 -24.48 26.69
C THR A 232 -21.77 -23.67 27.79
N THR A 233 -22.57 -24.34 28.63
CA THR A 233 -23.31 -23.68 29.71
C THR A 233 -23.67 -24.67 30.82
N GLY A 234 -23.88 -24.16 32.03
CA GLY A 234 -24.48 -24.91 33.13
C GLY A 234 -26.02 -24.87 33.17
N ASP A 235 -26.68 -24.08 32.31
CA ASP A 235 -28.14 -23.96 32.31
C ASP A 235 -28.79 -24.78 31.17
N PRO A 236 -29.60 -25.81 31.49
CA PRO A 236 -30.30 -26.61 30.48
C PRO A 236 -31.29 -25.79 29.64
N LEU A 237 -31.96 -24.79 30.22
CA LEU A 237 -32.92 -23.95 29.50
C LEU A 237 -32.21 -23.06 28.48
N LEU A 238 -31.01 -22.56 28.82
CA LEU A 238 -30.19 -21.81 27.88
C LEU A 238 -29.72 -22.70 26.73
N ALA A 239 -29.23 -23.90 27.04
CA ALA A 239 -28.77 -24.86 26.04
C ALA A 239 -29.91 -25.23 25.06
N ASP A 240 -31.10 -25.52 25.59
CA ASP A 240 -32.29 -25.84 24.80
C ASP A 240 -32.72 -24.66 23.90
N ARG A 241 -32.71 -23.44 24.44
CA ARG A 241 -32.99 -22.24 23.65
C ARG A 241 -31.98 -22.02 22.52
N ILE A 242 -30.69 -22.24 22.76
CA ILE A 242 -29.66 -22.14 21.72
C ILE A 242 -29.82 -23.24 20.67
N ARG A 243 -30.20 -24.47 21.07
CA ARG A 243 -30.50 -25.59 20.14
C ARG A 243 -31.67 -25.27 19.20
N ARG A 244 -32.73 -24.63 19.70
CA ARG A 244 -33.82 -24.12 18.85
C ARG A 244 -33.34 -22.94 18.00
N GLY A 245 -32.65 -21.99 18.63
CA GLY A 245 -32.15 -20.77 18.01
C GLY A 245 -31.20 -21.02 16.84
N ARG A 246 -30.31 -22.02 16.88
CA ARG A 246 -29.42 -22.36 15.75
C ARG A 246 -30.14 -22.92 14.53
N LEU A 247 -31.43 -23.28 14.66
CA LEU A 247 -32.23 -23.91 13.63
C LEU A 247 -33.61 -23.24 13.52
N HIS A 248 -33.60 -21.95 13.18
CA HIS A 248 -34.78 -21.11 12.93
C HIS A 248 -35.74 -20.90 14.11
N GLY A 249 -35.37 -21.31 15.33
CA GLY A 249 -36.25 -21.21 16.50
C GLY A 249 -37.35 -22.27 16.53
N MET A 250 -37.15 -23.39 15.80
CA MET A 250 -38.11 -24.48 15.74
C MET A 250 -38.15 -25.29 17.04
N SER A 251 -39.35 -25.62 17.53
CA SER A 251 -39.59 -26.42 18.76
C SER A 251 -39.18 -27.89 18.65
N ALA A 252 -39.02 -28.41 17.43
CA ALA A 252 -38.59 -29.79 17.18
C ALA A 252 -37.40 -29.82 16.23
N ASP A 253 -36.38 -30.61 16.58
CA ASP A 253 -35.17 -30.78 15.79
C ASP A 253 -35.50 -31.38 14.42
N ALA A 254 -35.07 -30.72 13.34
CA ALA A 254 -35.45 -31.09 11.98
C ALA A 254 -34.96 -32.48 11.58
N TRP A 255 -33.82 -32.90 12.14
CA TRP A 255 -33.15 -34.14 11.76
C TRP A 255 -33.83 -35.36 12.41
N ARG A 256 -34.37 -35.21 13.64
CA ARG A 256 -35.15 -36.26 14.34
C ARG A 256 -36.50 -36.55 13.67
N ARG A 257 -37.00 -35.65 12.80
CA ARG A 257 -38.25 -35.87 12.03
C ARG A 257 -38.13 -36.99 11.01
N ALA A 258 -36.91 -37.25 10.52
CA ALA A 258 -36.64 -38.30 9.55
C ALA A 258 -36.41 -39.67 10.19
N LEU A 259 -36.33 -39.75 11.52
CA LEU A 259 -36.20 -41.01 12.25
C LEU A 259 -37.57 -41.71 12.38
N PRO A 260 -37.61 -43.06 12.48
CA PRO A 260 -38.84 -43.79 12.76
C PRO A 260 -39.53 -43.29 14.04
N GLY A 261 -40.82 -42.91 13.93
CA GLY A 261 -41.58 -42.30 15.03
C GLY A 261 -41.43 -40.78 15.16
N GLY A 262 -40.64 -40.13 14.29
CA GLY A 262 -40.53 -38.68 14.20
C GLY A 262 -41.82 -38.03 13.70
N THR A 263 -42.09 -36.79 14.14
CA THR A 263 -43.25 -36.00 13.71
C THR A 263 -42.81 -34.88 12.77
N TRP A 264 -43.58 -34.64 11.71
CA TRP A 264 -43.37 -33.47 10.82
C TRP A 264 -43.86 -32.16 11.46
N ARG A 265 -44.66 -32.24 12.53
CA ARG A 265 -45.24 -31.07 13.21
C ARG A 265 -44.18 -30.37 14.05
N TYR A 266 -44.04 -29.07 13.86
CA TYR A 266 -43.23 -28.17 14.68
C TYR A 266 -43.87 -26.78 14.71
N THR A 267 -43.46 -25.99 15.70
CA THR A 267 -43.77 -24.56 15.79
C THR A 267 -42.47 -23.77 15.75
N VAL A 268 -42.56 -22.49 15.41
CA VAL A 268 -41.44 -21.53 15.57
C VAL A 268 -41.80 -20.65 16.76
N GLU A 269 -41.02 -20.76 17.83
CA GLU A 269 -41.31 -20.10 19.11
C GLU A 269 -40.65 -18.72 19.22
N GLU A 270 -39.54 -18.52 18.52
CA GLU A 270 -38.78 -17.28 18.49
C GLU A 270 -37.98 -17.14 17.19
N ALA A 271 -37.47 -15.95 16.90
CA ALA A 271 -36.63 -15.72 15.73
C ALA A 271 -35.23 -16.33 15.92
N GLY A 272 -34.97 -17.46 15.26
CA GLY A 272 -33.66 -18.11 15.21
C GLY A 272 -32.84 -17.82 13.94
N LEU A 273 -31.67 -18.46 13.86
CA LEU A 273 -30.70 -18.41 12.77
C LEU A 273 -30.65 -19.76 12.03
N LYS A 274 -29.97 -19.79 10.88
CA LYS A 274 -29.48 -21.03 10.27
C LYS A 274 -28.00 -21.18 10.60
N ALA A 275 -27.71 -21.75 11.77
CA ALA A 275 -26.37 -21.79 12.35
C ALA A 275 -26.02 -23.16 12.95
N ASN A 276 -26.64 -24.24 12.46
CA ASN A 276 -26.38 -25.59 12.93
C ASN A 276 -25.05 -26.15 12.38
N MET A 277 -24.33 -26.92 13.18
CA MET A 277 -23.15 -27.67 12.74
C MET A 277 -23.56 -28.94 11.98
N THR A 278 -22.79 -29.31 10.96
CA THR A 278 -23.00 -30.55 10.20
C THR A 278 -22.34 -31.75 10.84
N ASP A 279 -22.85 -32.97 10.61
CA ASP A 279 -22.18 -34.20 11.06
C ASP A 279 -20.80 -34.38 10.43
N VAL A 280 -20.55 -33.80 9.25
CA VAL A 280 -19.21 -33.80 8.63
C VAL A 280 -18.23 -33.01 9.51
N GLN A 281 -18.59 -31.78 9.90
CA GLN A 281 -17.78 -30.96 10.80
C GLN A 281 -17.63 -31.61 12.17
N ALA A 282 -18.71 -32.14 12.73
CA ALA A 282 -18.71 -32.79 14.04
C ALA A 282 -17.80 -34.03 14.06
N ALA A 283 -17.87 -34.89 13.04
CA ALA A 283 -17.01 -36.07 12.92
C ALA A 283 -15.51 -35.70 12.85
N ILE A 284 -15.16 -34.61 12.14
CA ILE A 284 -13.80 -34.05 12.15
C ILE A 284 -13.45 -33.58 13.57
N GLY A 285 -14.31 -32.79 14.21
CA GLY A 285 -14.11 -32.26 15.56
C GLY A 285 -13.86 -33.34 16.60
N ARG A 286 -14.68 -34.40 16.62
CA ARG A 286 -14.51 -35.55 17.53
C ARG A 286 -13.18 -36.26 17.34
N ALA A 287 -12.79 -36.50 16.09
CA ALA A 287 -11.52 -37.14 15.79
C ALA A 287 -10.34 -36.27 16.23
N GLN A 288 -10.39 -34.96 15.99
CA GLN A 288 -9.34 -34.04 16.41
C GLN A 288 -9.27 -33.81 17.91
N LEU A 289 -10.40 -33.84 18.62
CA LEU A 289 -10.46 -33.59 20.05
C LEU A 289 -9.54 -34.56 20.83
N ARG A 290 -9.40 -35.79 20.32
CA ARG A 290 -8.49 -36.81 20.87
C ARG A 290 -7.01 -36.45 20.79
N HIS A 291 -6.63 -35.58 19.86
CA HIS A 291 -5.25 -35.13 19.67
C HIS A 291 -4.95 -33.80 20.38
N LEU A 292 -5.99 -33.09 20.83
CA LEU A 292 -5.88 -31.74 21.37
C LEU A 292 -4.88 -31.66 22.53
N ALA A 293 -4.90 -32.62 23.46
CA ALA A 293 -3.96 -32.64 24.60
C ALA A 293 -2.48 -32.70 24.14
N ALA A 294 -2.17 -33.54 23.15
CA ALA A 294 -0.81 -33.63 22.60
C ALA A 294 -0.41 -32.34 21.86
N TRP A 295 -1.34 -31.73 21.13
CA TRP A 295 -1.10 -30.43 20.47
C TRP A 295 -0.89 -29.29 21.45
N GLN A 296 -1.63 -29.29 22.56
CA GLN A 296 -1.47 -28.33 23.63
C GLN A 296 -0.09 -28.43 24.27
N ASN A 297 0.38 -29.65 24.58
CA ASN A 297 1.74 -29.88 25.08
C ASN A 297 2.80 -29.43 24.08
N ARG A 298 2.57 -29.66 22.78
CA ARG A 298 3.49 -29.24 21.73
C ARG A 298 3.55 -27.71 21.59
N ARG A 299 2.41 -27.02 21.70
CA ARG A 299 2.36 -25.55 21.72
C ARG A 299 3.04 -24.96 22.96
N ASP A 300 2.93 -25.61 24.12
CA ASP A 300 3.66 -25.21 25.33
C ASP A 300 5.18 -25.25 25.12
N ALA A 301 5.70 -26.39 24.62
CA ALA A 301 7.13 -26.54 24.36
C ALA A 301 7.68 -25.48 23.39
N LEU A 302 6.94 -25.18 22.30
CA LEU A 302 7.33 -24.14 21.35
C LEU A 302 7.27 -22.73 21.98
N ALA A 303 6.28 -22.46 22.83
CA ALA A 303 6.17 -21.18 23.52
C ALA A 303 7.27 -20.98 24.57
N GLU A 304 7.70 -22.05 25.25
CA GLU A 304 8.86 -22.04 26.15
C GLU A 304 10.15 -21.77 25.38
N GLN A 305 10.32 -22.37 24.21
CA GLN A 305 11.46 -22.09 23.32
C GLN A 305 11.47 -20.62 22.86
N TYR A 306 10.33 -20.08 22.43
CA TYR A 306 10.21 -18.64 22.14
C TYR A 306 10.57 -17.79 23.36
N ALA A 307 10.05 -18.10 24.54
CA ALA A 307 10.32 -17.34 25.76
C ALA A 307 11.81 -17.35 26.11
N ALA A 308 12.47 -18.50 26.04
CA ALA A 308 13.90 -18.63 26.30
C ALA A 308 14.75 -17.84 25.29
N ALA A 309 14.43 -17.94 23.99
CA ALA A 309 15.20 -17.28 22.94
C ALA A 309 14.99 -15.76 22.90
N LEU A 310 13.76 -15.29 23.17
CA LEU A 310 13.43 -13.87 23.12
C LEU A 310 13.75 -13.11 24.41
N ALA A 311 13.97 -13.78 25.53
CA ALA A 311 14.35 -13.13 26.80
C ALA A 311 15.61 -12.26 26.69
N ALA A 312 16.53 -12.60 25.78
CA ALA A 312 17.76 -11.87 25.54
C ALA A 312 17.64 -10.77 24.45
N VAL A 313 16.48 -10.62 23.80
CA VAL A 313 16.28 -9.69 22.68
C VAL A 313 15.75 -8.35 23.21
N PRO A 314 16.56 -7.27 23.20
CA PRO A 314 16.13 -5.98 23.75
C PRO A 314 14.92 -5.42 23.01
N GLY A 315 13.92 -4.93 23.76
CA GLY A 315 12.73 -4.32 23.18
C GLY A 315 11.65 -5.28 22.68
N ILE A 316 11.82 -6.60 22.86
CA ILE A 316 10.75 -7.58 22.68
C ILE A 316 10.26 -8.06 24.05
N GLU A 317 8.97 -7.90 24.34
CA GLU A 317 8.36 -8.37 25.59
C GLU A 317 7.14 -9.27 25.34
N PRO A 318 6.95 -10.39 26.07
CA PRO A 318 5.70 -11.14 26.00
C PRO A 318 4.55 -10.38 26.68
N LEU A 319 3.31 -10.66 26.27
CA LEU A 319 2.13 -10.26 27.05
C LEU A 319 2.07 -11.04 28.37
N ARG A 320 1.68 -10.36 29.45
CA ARG A 320 1.51 -10.96 30.78
C ARG A 320 0.14 -11.62 30.89
N SER A 321 0.05 -12.70 31.67
CA SER A 321 -1.23 -13.30 32.03
C SER A 321 -1.87 -12.51 33.18
N PRO A 322 -3.13 -12.05 33.05
CA PRO A 322 -3.80 -11.28 34.09
C PRO A 322 -4.37 -12.15 35.22
N ALA A 323 -4.50 -13.47 34.99
CA ALA A 323 -5.03 -14.42 35.96
C ALA A 323 -4.13 -15.68 36.05
N PRO A 324 -4.11 -16.35 37.21
CA PRO A 324 -3.43 -17.64 37.36
C PRO A 324 -4.16 -18.75 36.60
N GLY A 325 -3.41 -19.73 36.13
CA GLY A 325 -3.92 -20.89 35.41
C GLY A 325 -3.10 -21.19 34.15
N ARG A 326 -3.61 -22.10 33.31
CA ARG A 326 -2.94 -22.57 32.11
C ARG A 326 -3.34 -21.72 30.90
N HIS A 327 -2.35 -21.25 30.14
CA HIS A 327 -2.56 -20.58 28.85
C HIS A 327 -2.85 -21.61 27.75
N ALA A 328 -3.84 -21.37 26.88
CA ALA A 328 -4.18 -22.28 25.78
C ALA A 328 -3.19 -22.26 24.61
N ARG A 329 -2.31 -21.26 24.56
CA ARG A 329 -1.23 -21.10 23.55
C ARG A 329 -1.77 -21.07 22.12
N HIS A 330 -2.88 -20.35 21.93
CA HIS A 330 -3.43 -20.18 20.59
C HIS A 330 -2.58 -19.24 19.74
N LEU A 331 -2.15 -18.12 20.32
CA LEU A 331 -1.27 -17.15 19.66
C LEU A 331 0.00 -16.93 20.49
N GLN A 332 1.14 -16.83 19.83
CA GLN A 332 2.38 -16.31 20.42
C GLN A 332 2.47 -14.83 20.11
N VAL A 333 2.05 -13.98 21.05
CA VAL A 333 2.05 -12.52 20.87
C VAL A 333 3.14 -11.88 21.71
N VAL A 334 3.90 -11.00 21.07
CA VAL A 334 4.91 -10.15 21.72
C VAL A 334 4.62 -8.68 21.46
N ARG A 335 5.17 -7.82 22.30
CA ARG A 335 5.21 -6.37 22.17
C ARG A 335 6.58 -5.97 21.63
N VAL A 336 6.58 -5.24 20.53
CA VAL A 336 7.74 -4.56 19.96
C VAL A 336 7.77 -3.16 20.55
N LEU A 337 8.65 -2.95 21.52
CA LEU A 337 8.81 -1.67 22.20
C LEU A 337 9.64 -0.71 21.36
N GLU A 338 9.55 0.58 21.66
CA GLU A 338 10.38 1.61 21.05
C GLU A 338 11.89 1.31 21.20
N SER A 339 12.29 0.71 22.32
CA SER A 339 13.67 0.28 22.59
C SER A 339 14.19 -0.82 21.66
N TYR A 340 13.33 -1.48 20.88
CA TYR A 340 13.73 -2.43 19.84
C TYR A 340 14.46 -1.72 18.67
N GLY A 341 14.13 -0.44 18.43
CA GLY A 341 14.76 0.40 17.41
C GLY A 341 14.22 0.24 15.98
N THR A 342 13.22 -0.63 15.78
CA THR A 342 12.49 -0.81 14.52
C THR A 342 10.99 -0.81 14.83
N SER A 343 10.16 -0.18 14.00
CA SER A 343 8.71 -0.19 14.22
C SER A 343 8.13 -1.61 14.03
N ARG A 344 6.98 -1.91 14.65
CA ARG A 344 6.32 -3.22 14.48
C ARG A 344 5.99 -3.51 13.02
N ASP A 345 5.47 -2.53 12.28
CA ASP A 345 5.07 -2.71 10.88
C ASP A 345 6.29 -2.97 9.97
N GLU A 346 7.37 -2.22 10.16
CA GLU A 346 8.63 -2.48 9.46
C GLU A 346 9.20 -3.86 9.81
N LEU A 347 9.09 -4.28 11.07
CA LEU A 347 9.53 -5.61 11.49
C LEU A 347 8.70 -6.73 10.82
N VAL A 348 7.39 -6.53 10.64
CA VAL A 348 6.52 -7.44 9.88
C VAL A 348 7.02 -7.56 8.44
N GLU A 349 7.32 -6.45 7.77
CA GLU A 349 7.84 -6.45 6.40
C GLU A 349 9.21 -7.16 6.30
N ARG A 350 10.12 -6.90 7.26
CA ARG A 350 11.43 -7.54 7.33
C ARG A 350 11.35 -9.05 7.56
N LEU A 351 10.43 -9.51 8.40
CA LEU A 351 10.18 -10.94 8.62
C LEU A 351 9.54 -11.58 7.39
N ALA A 352 8.58 -10.91 6.74
CA ALA A 352 7.93 -11.37 5.52
C ALA A 352 8.91 -11.53 4.35
N ALA A 353 9.87 -10.60 4.19
CA ALA A 353 10.94 -10.71 3.20
C ALA A 353 11.83 -11.96 3.40
N HIS A 354 11.82 -12.54 4.59
CA HIS A 354 12.52 -13.78 4.91
C HIS A 354 11.58 -15.00 4.96
N GLY A 355 10.39 -14.91 4.34
CA GLY A 355 9.42 -16.01 4.30
C GLY A 355 8.82 -16.36 5.66
N ILE A 356 8.82 -15.44 6.64
CA ILE A 356 8.22 -15.64 7.95
C ILE A 356 6.87 -14.92 8.00
N GLY A 357 5.80 -15.69 8.06
CA GLY A 357 4.45 -15.16 8.22
C GLY A 357 4.20 -14.68 9.64
N THR A 358 3.82 -13.41 9.78
CA THR A 358 3.37 -12.83 11.05
C THR A 358 1.95 -12.29 10.92
N SER A 359 1.35 -11.91 12.04
CA SER A 359 0.04 -11.25 12.04
C SER A 359 -0.08 -10.25 13.19
N VAL A 360 -1.17 -9.50 13.22
CA VAL A 360 -1.51 -8.55 14.28
C VAL A 360 -2.91 -8.88 14.78
N HIS A 361 -2.98 -9.29 16.03
CA HIS A 361 -4.23 -9.49 16.74
C HIS A 361 -4.23 -8.39 17.81
N PHE A 362 -5.15 -7.44 17.84
CA PHE A 362 -6.10 -7.06 16.77
C PHE A 362 -5.98 -5.55 16.50
N ILE A 363 -6.52 -5.10 15.37
CA ILE A 363 -6.84 -3.67 15.21
C ILE A 363 -7.95 -3.33 16.22
N PRO A 364 -7.77 -2.35 17.13
CA PRO A 364 -8.81 -1.95 18.07
C PRO A 364 -10.09 -1.55 17.37
N LEU A 365 -11.25 -1.95 17.91
CA LEU A 365 -12.54 -1.72 17.25
C LEU A 365 -12.80 -0.24 16.97
N HIS A 366 -12.43 0.67 17.87
CA HIS A 366 -12.62 2.11 17.68
C HIS A 366 -11.74 2.71 16.58
N HIS A 367 -10.72 2.01 16.09
CA HIS A 367 -9.97 2.45 14.90
C HIS A 367 -10.77 2.22 13.62
N MET A 368 -11.70 1.26 13.62
CA MET A 368 -12.52 0.93 12.46
C MET A 368 -13.71 1.91 12.32
N PRO A 369 -13.95 2.49 11.13
CA PRO A 369 -15.00 3.50 10.94
C PRO A 369 -16.40 3.05 11.39
N TYR A 370 -16.75 1.78 11.17
CA TYR A 370 -18.06 1.24 11.52
C TYR A 370 -18.34 1.27 13.03
N PHE A 371 -17.38 0.82 13.85
CA PHE A 371 -17.59 0.73 15.30
C PHE A 371 -17.49 2.09 16.00
N ARG A 372 -16.86 3.10 15.41
CA ARG A 372 -16.95 4.49 15.90
C ARG A 372 -18.39 5.01 15.93
N GLN A 373 -19.23 4.51 15.04
CA GLN A 373 -20.64 4.88 14.94
C GLN A 373 -21.55 3.89 15.70
N ALA A 374 -21.24 2.59 15.62
CA ALA A 374 -22.10 1.53 16.14
C ALA A 374 -21.90 1.23 17.64
N ALA A 375 -20.74 1.55 18.21
CA ALA A 375 -20.42 1.26 19.62
C ALA A 375 -20.42 2.53 20.49
N ILE A 376 -20.65 2.35 21.79
CA ILE A 376 -20.39 3.40 22.79
C ILE A 376 -18.90 3.38 23.14
N ILE A 377 -18.24 4.53 23.01
CA ILE A 377 -16.85 4.73 23.41
C ILE A 377 -16.86 5.59 24.69
N PRO A 378 -16.18 5.17 25.77
CA PRO A 378 -16.13 5.94 27.02
C PRO A 378 -15.56 7.37 26.82
N PRO A 379 -16.07 8.37 27.56
CA PRO A 379 -15.49 9.71 27.60
C PRO A 379 -14.05 9.62 28.13
N GLY A 380 -13.06 9.91 27.28
CA GLY A 380 -11.63 9.70 27.57
C GLY A 380 -10.92 8.75 26.58
N GLY A 381 -11.68 8.09 25.69
CA GLY A 381 -11.11 7.22 24.67
C GLY A 381 -10.67 5.87 25.23
N LEU A 382 -9.76 5.20 24.52
CA LEU A 382 -9.28 3.85 24.82
C LEU A 382 -7.73 3.82 24.72
N PRO A 383 -7.03 4.64 25.55
CA PRO A 383 -5.60 4.88 25.44
C PRO A 383 -4.74 3.63 25.63
N GLY A 384 -5.19 2.65 26.42
CA GLY A 384 -4.47 1.39 26.60
C GLY A 384 -4.44 0.56 25.32
N ALA A 385 -5.57 0.44 24.64
CA ALA A 385 -5.66 -0.18 23.32
C ALA A 385 -4.84 0.60 22.26
N ASP A 386 -4.88 1.94 22.28
CA ASP A 386 -4.12 2.80 21.37
C ASP A 386 -2.61 2.67 21.55
N ALA A 387 -2.14 2.59 22.80
CA ALA A 387 -0.73 2.41 23.12
C ALA A 387 -0.24 0.99 22.76
N LEU A 388 -1.06 -0.02 22.98
CA LEU A 388 -0.68 -1.41 22.74
C LEU A 388 -0.69 -1.80 21.26
N PHE A 389 -1.69 -1.38 20.49
CA PHE A 389 -1.85 -1.77 19.08
C PHE A 389 -0.59 -1.65 18.20
N PRO A 390 0.14 -0.51 18.19
CA PRO A 390 1.34 -0.37 17.36
C PRO A 390 2.50 -1.27 17.82
N GLN A 391 2.40 -1.91 18.98
CA GLN A 391 3.44 -2.80 19.53
C GLN A 391 3.15 -4.28 19.25
N LEU A 392 1.92 -4.68 18.90
CA LEU A 392 1.51 -6.10 18.86
C LEU A 392 2.07 -6.87 17.66
N LEU A 393 2.88 -7.90 17.89
CA LEU A 393 3.34 -8.82 16.84
C LEU A 393 2.96 -10.25 17.20
N SER A 394 2.20 -10.92 16.33
CA SER A 394 1.86 -12.34 16.48
C SER A 394 2.82 -13.19 15.65
N LEU A 395 3.56 -14.06 16.32
CA LEU A 395 4.52 -15.00 15.73
C LEU A 395 3.85 -16.34 15.38
N PRO A 396 4.41 -17.10 14.42
CA PRO A 396 3.95 -18.44 14.09
C PRO A 396 3.89 -19.36 15.33
N LEU A 397 2.72 -19.95 15.57
CA LEU A 397 2.53 -20.95 16.62
C LEU A 397 1.44 -21.95 16.23
N TYR A 398 1.86 -23.17 15.88
CA TYR A 398 0.97 -24.30 15.61
C TYR A 398 1.67 -25.63 15.92
N PRO A 399 0.93 -26.73 16.20
CA PRO A 399 1.52 -27.94 16.75
C PRO A 399 2.57 -28.59 15.85
N HIS A 400 2.41 -28.44 14.53
CA HIS A 400 3.32 -29.02 13.55
C HIS A 400 4.46 -28.06 13.13
N LEU A 401 4.63 -26.93 13.83
CA LEU A 401 5.75 -26.02 13.60
C LEU A 401 7.06 -26.72 14.03
N PRO A 402 8.05 -26.83 13.13
CA PRO A 402 9.37 -27.36 13.49
C PRO A 402 10.08 -26.44 14.49
N GLU A 403 10.84 -27.00 15.44
CA GLU A 403 11.63 -26.21 16.41
C GLU A 403 12.63 -25.28 15.73
N ARG A 404 13.31 -25.76 14.67
CA ARG A 404 14.21 -24.92 13.85
C ARG A 404 13.53 -23.69 13.24
N SER A 405 12.22 -23.73 13.02
CA SER A 405 11.47 -22.57 12.51
C SER A 405 11.29 -21.54 13.62
N VAL A 406 11.10 -21.95 14.87
CA VAL A 406 11.13 -21.04 16.04
C VAL A 406 12.50 -20.40 16.16
N ASP A 407 13.58 -21.19 16.08
CA ASP A 407 14.95 -20.68 16.15
C ASP A 407 15.22 -19.65 15.05
N ARG A 408 14.77 -19.91 13.81
CA ARG A 408 14.88 -18.97 12.69
C ARG A 408 14.12 -17.67 12.95
N VAL A 409 12.88 -17.75 13.44
CA VAL A 409 12.09 -16.55 13.80
C VAL A 409 12.82 -15.74 14.87
N CYS A 410 13.26 -16.38 15.95
CA CYS A 410 13.99 -15.72 17.03
C CYS A 410 15.34 -15.14 16.56
N ALA A 411 16.07 -15.84 15.69
CA ALA A 411 17.34 -15.35 15.14
C ALA A 411 17.14 -14.09 14.29
N HIS A 412 16.08 -14.01 13.49
CA HIS A 412 15.75 -12.78 12.76
C HIS A 412 15.35 -11.65 13.71
N LEU A 413 14.51 -11.93 14.71
CA LEU A 413 14.14 -10.95 15.74
C LEU A 413 15.38 -10.43 16.50
N ALA A 414 16.32 -11.30 16.85
CA ALA A 414 17.57 -10.92 17.50
C ALA A 414 18.50 -10.13 16.56
N ARG A 415 18.56 -10.50 15.27
CA ARG A 415 19.37 -9.81 14.25
C ARG A 415 18.90 -8.37 14.01
N TYR A 416 17.60 -8.14 14.08
CA TYR A 416 17.01 -6.80 13.90
C TYR A 416 16.90 -6.00 15.19
N ALA A 417 17.03 -6.64 16.36
CA ALA A 417 17.20 -5.91 17.61
C ALA A 417 18.52 -5.14 17.57
N ALA A 418 18.47 -3.86 17.92
CA ALA A 418 19.53 -2.90 17.65
C ALA A 418 20.96 -3.40 17.98
N ARG A 419 21.79 -3.61 16.94
CA ARG A 419 23.19 -3.17 17.00
C ARG A 419 23.11 -1.67 17.21
N THR A 420 23.42 -1.19 18.41
CA THR A 420 23.45 0.22 18.84
C THR A 420 23.58 1.21 17.69
N ARG A 421 22.44 1.62 17.12
CA ARG A 421 22.35 2.84 16.32
C ARG A 421 22.22 3.97 17.33
N ARG A 422 23.11 4.96 17.22
CA ARG A 422 22.93 6.29 17.84
C ARG A 422 21.49 6.77 17.56
N PRO A 423 20.89 7.54 18.48
CA PRO A 423 19.52 8.03 18.31
C PRO A 423 19.35 8.61 16.91
N ALA A 424 18.25 8.23 16.27
CA ALA A 424 17.91 8.59 14.91
C ALA A 424 17.59 10.10 14.82
N GLY A 425 18.63 10.93 14.92
CA GLY A 425 18.60 12.32 14.56
C GLY A 425 19.72 13.16 15.19
N LEU A 426 20.28 14.09 14.42
CA LEU A 426 21.19 15.12 14.93
C LEU A 426 20.45 15.98 15.95
N ARG A 427 21.01 16.19 17.13
CA ARG A 427 20.39 17.05 18.15
C ARG A 427 20.21 18.46 17.60
N THR A 428 18.98 18.95 17.55
CA THR A 428 18.59 20.09 16.74
C THR A 428 17.98 21.21 17.58
N LEU A 429 18.55 22.42 17.48
CA LEU A 429 17.93 23.64 18.02
C LEU A 429 17.04 24.29 16.97
N VAL A 430 15.83 24.69 17.36
CA VAL A 430 14.89 25.37 16.46
C VAL A 430 14.86 26.86 16.78
N ILE A 431 15.22 27.70 15.81
CA ILE A 431 15.18 29.17 15.97
C ILE A 431 13.77 29.65 15.64
N GLY A 432 13.10 30.22 16.64
CA GLY A 432 11.71 30.65 16.61
C GLY A 432 10.76 29.64 17.27
N ALA A 433 10.10 30.05 18.34
CA ALA A 433 9.06 29.27 19.03
C ALA A 433 7.63 29.70 18.63
N GLY A 434 7.49 30.43 17.51
CA GLY A 434 6.21 30.76 16.90
C GLY A 434 5.57 29.57 16.18
N GLU A 435 4.45 29.78 15.50
CA GLU A 435 3.68 28.70 14.85
C GLU A 435 4.51 27.85 13.88
N ALA A 436 5.40 28.46 13.08
CA ALA A 436 6.27 27.74 12.16
C ALA A 436 7.30 26.83 12.87
N GLY A 437 7.91 27.31 13.96
CA GLY A 437 8.84 26.49 14.75
C GLY A 437 8.14 25.39 15.53
N ARG A 438 6.93 25.65 16.03
CA ARG A 438 6.10 24.64 16.71
C ARG A 438 5.65 23.54 15.74
N ALA A 439 5.27 23.92 14.52
CA ALA A 439 4.96 22.97 13.47
C ALA A 439 6.18 22.10 13.13
N LEU A 440 7.33 22.73 12.85
CA LEU A 440 8.56 22.00 12.58
C LEU A 440 8.94 21.05 13.72
N ALA A 441 8.95 21.51 14.98
CA ALA A 441 9.35 20.64 16.09
C ALA A 441 8.41 19.44 16.27
N ARG A 442 7.10 19.62 16.02
CA ARG A 442 6.17 18.49 15.97
C ARG A 442 6.52 17.55 14.82
N ASP A 443 6.75 18.07 13.62
CA ASP A 443 7.06 17.24 12.45
C ASP A 443 8.37 16.46 12.68
N LEU A 444 9.40 17.11 13.24
CA LEU A 444 10.67 16.46 13.61
C LEU A 444 10.48 15.38 14.68
N ALA A 445 9.61 15.59 15.66
CA ALA A 445 9.33 14.59 16.70
C ALA A 445 8.51 13.39 16.20
N HIS A 446 7.67 13.58 15.17
CA HIS A 446 6.78 12.53 14.65
C HIS A 446 7.32 11.82 13.41
N THR A 447 8.47 12.26 12.87
CA THR A 447 9.07 11.66 11.67
C THR A 447 10.58 11.46 11.86
N PRO A 448 11.00 10.34 12.49
CA PRO A 448 12.41 10.02 12.77
C PRO A 448 13.29 9.92 11.50
N GLN A 449 12.67 9.73 10.34
CA GLN A 449 13.30 9.67 9.01
C GLN A 449 14.03 10.97 8.63
N TYR A 450 13.71 12.09 9.28
CA TYR A 450 14.35 13.37 9.06
C TYR A 450 15.79 13.46 9.58
N GLY A 451 16.20 12.52 10.45
CA GLY A 451 17.52 12.52 11.02
C GLY A 451 17.84 13.80 11.81
N LEU A 452 16.83 14.45 12.40
CA LEU A 452 16.95 15.63 13.27
C LEU A 452 16.08 15.41 14.52
N ASP A 453 16.66 15.58 15.72
CA ASP A 453 15.99 15.41 17.01
C ASP A 453 15.88 16.77 17.73
N PRO A 454 14.69 17.40 17.85
CA PRO A 454 14.56 18.75 18.36
C PRO A 454 14.74 18.80 19.90
N VAL A 455 15.74 19.55 20.37
CA VAL A 455 16.10 19.61 21.80
C VAL A 455 15.63 20.87 22.53
N GLY A 456 15.18 21.90 21.79
CA GLY A 456 14.69 23.16 22.36
C GLY A 456 14.62 24.31 21.36
N PHE A 457 13.99 25.41 21.77
CA PHE A 457 13.81 26.61 20.97
C PHE A 457 14.71 27.78 21.40
N LEU A 458 15.02 28.68 20.47
CA LEU A 458 15.51 30.04 20.78
C LEU A 458 14.52 31.08 20.23
N ASP A 459 14.02 31.99 21.08
CA ASP A 459 13.07 33.03 20.69
C ASP A 459 13.29 34.29 21.53
N ASP A 460 13.24 35.47 20.91
CA ASP A 460 13.50 36.74 21.60
C ASP A 460 12.27 37.25 22.37
N ASP A 461 11.08 36.72 22.09
CA ASP A 461 9.84 37.12 22.75
C ASP A 461 9.88 36.78 24.26
N PRO A 462 9.87 37.79 25.16
CA PRO A 462 9.90 37.57 26.59
C PRO A 462 8.72 36.75 27.13
N ALA A 463 7.55 36.79 26.47
CA ALA A 463 6.39 36.01 26.89
C ALA A 463 6.60 34.52 26.64
N LYS A 464 7.21 34.15 25.52
CA LYS A 464 7.51 32.76 25.16
C LYS A 464 8.63 32.17 26.01
N ARG A 465 9.62 32.98 26.40
CA ARG A 465 10.70 32.57 27.31
C ARG A 465 10.24 32.31 28.75
N ARG A 466 9.11 32.90 29.16
CA ARG A 466 8.48 32.68 30.48
C ARG A 466 7.56 31.45 30.50
N ALA A 467 7.23 30.88 29.34
CA ALA A 467 6.45 29.65 29.28
C ALA A 467 7.33 28.46 29.69
N ALA A 468 6.81 27.56 30.52
CA ALA A 468 7.55 26.40 31.00
C ALA A 468 7.96 25.45 29.86
N LEU A 469 7.06 25.21 28.89
CA LEU A 469 7.29 24.42 27.68
C LEU A 469 6.43 24.97 26.53
N ILE A 470 6.94 24.94 25.31
CA ILE A 470 6.21 25.24 24.08
C ILE A 470 6.23 23.99 23.21
N GLY A 471 5.07 23.39 22.93
CA GLY A 471 4.99 22.17 22.11
C GLY A 471 5.76 20.98 22.68
N GLY A 472 5.96 20.91 24.00
CA GLY A 472 6.71 19.84 24.68
C GLY A 472 8.20 20.11 24.85
N LEU A 473 8.75 21.20 24.31
CA LEU A 473 10.18 21.55 24.39
C LEU A 473 10.40 22.90 25.12
N PRO A 474 11.56 23.08 25.79
CA PRO A 474 11.88 24.34 26.48
C PRO A 474 12.33 25.43 25.49
N VAL A 475 12.13 26.69 25.87
CA VAL A 475 12.79 27.84 25.23
C VAL A 475 14.07 28.13 26.00
N LEU A 476 15.21 27.87 25.35
CA LEU A 476 16.53 27.82 25.98
C LEU A 476 17.26 29.17 26.04
N GLY A 477 16.73 30.19 25.38
CA GLY A 477 17.34 31.51 25.31
C GLY A 477 16.82 32.36 24.17
N THR A 478 17.52 33.47 23.92
CA THR A 478 17.33 34.37 22.79
C THR A 478 18.14 33.92 21.57
N LEU A 479 17.94 34.57 20.44
CA LEU A 479 18.75 34.30 19.24
C LEU A 479 20.24 34.62 19.45
N GLU A 480 20.58 35.53 20.37
CA GLU A 480 21.97 35.90 20.66
C GLU A 480 22.69 34.83 21.49
N ASP A 481 21.93 33.97 22.17
CA ASP A 481 22.46 32.87 22.99
C ASP A 481 22.84 31.64 22.15
N THR A 482 22.68 31.68 20.82
CA THR A 482 22.94 30.53 19.92
C THR A 482 24.33 29.93 20.16
N GLY A 483 25.38 30.77 20.28
CA GLY A 483 26.76 30.29 20.44
C GLY A 483 27.03 29.61 21.80
N SER A 484 26.31 29.97 22.86
CA SER A 484 26.46 29.36 24.19
C SER A 484 25.54 28.16 24.39
N VAL A 485 24.34 28.16 23.79
CA VAL A 485 23.34 27.10 23.91
C VAL A 485 23.68 25.87 23.09
N VAL A 486 24.27 26.04 21.89
CA VAL A 486 24.71 24.93 21.02
C VAL A 486 25.62 23.93 21.76
N PRO A 487 26.75 24.35 22.38
CA PRO A 487 27.64 23.43 23.08
C PRO A 487 27.03 22.91 24.39
N LEU A 488 26.28 23.75 25.12
CA LEU A 488 25.65 23.36 26.39
C LEU A 488 24.64 22.22 26.22
N HIS A 489 23.87 22.24 25.13
CA HIS A 489 22.85 21.22 24.84
C HIS A 489 23.32 20.16 23.83
N ARG A 490 24.60 20.20 23.46
CA ARG A 490 25.23 19.31 22.46
C ARG A 490 24.41 19.28 21.16
N ALA A 491 24.00 20.44 20.67
CA ALA A 491 23.28 20.54 19.41
C ALA A 491 24.24 20.35 18.23
N GLU A 492 23.88 19.46 17.32
CA GLU A 492 24.60 19.13 16.09
C GLU A 492 24.00 19.82 14.86
N ALA A 493 22.75 20.30 14.98
CA ALA A 493 22.07 21.06 13.95
C ALA A 493 21.28 22.25 14.53
N VAL A 494 21.12 23.30 13.73
CA VAL A 494 20.28 24.47 14.02
C VAL A 494 19.37 24.72 12.83
N VAL A 495 18.05 24.72 13.05
CA VAL A 495 17.05 24.95 12.01
C VAL A 495 16.34 26.28 12.27
N VAL A 496 16.31 27.16 11.26
CA VAL A 496 15.68 28.47 11.40
C VAL A 496 14.23 28.45 10.92
N ALA A 497 13.29 28.66 11.85
CA ALA A 497 11.84 28.59 11.67
C ALA A 497 11.13 29.91 12.04
N ILE A 498 11.73 31.05 11.68
CA ILE A 498 11.10 32.39 11.76
C ILE A 498 10.87 32.90 10.33
N PRO A 499 9.64 32.80 9.80
CA PRO A 499 9.27 33.41 8.52
C PRO A 499 9.54 34.92 8.56
N GLY A 500 10.32 35.44 7.59
CA GLY A 500 10.66 36.86 7.52
C GLY A 500 11.82 37.32 8.41
N LEU A 501 12.62 36.42 8.99
CA LEU A 501 13.83 36.80 9.72
C LEU A 501 14.78 37.60 8.83
N ALA A 502 15.16 38.81 9.25
CA ALA A 502 16.02 39.69 8.46
C ALA A 502 17.36 39.02 8.08
N PRO A 503 17.84 39.14 6.83
CA PRO A 503 19.05 38.42 6.35
C PRO A 503 20.32 38.69 7.15
N ALA A 504 20.47 39.89 7.74
CA ALA A 504 21.58 40.21 8.62
C ALA A 504 21.54 39.39 9.92
N ARG A 505 20.34 39.17 10.47
CA ARG A 505 20.12 38.46 11.73
C ARG A 505 20.25 36.96 11.55
N PHE A 506 19.76 36.42 10.43
CA PHE A 506 20.01 35.03 10.03
C PHE A 506 21.52 34.73 9.93
N ARG A 507 22.28 35.56 9.21
CA ARG A 507 23.74 35.38 9.07
C ARG A 507 24.47 35.38 10.41
N ARG A 508 23.99 36.18 11.38
CA ARG A 508 24.55 36.24 12.72
C ARG A 508 24.30 34.95 13.50
N VAL A 509 23.08 34.42 13.47
CA VAL A 509 22.72 33.14 14.11
C VAL A 509 23.45 31.97 13.44
N ALA A 510 23.52 31.95 12.11
CA ALA A 510 24.20 30.90 11.36
C ALA A 510 25.71 30.86 11.70
N ARG A 511 26.39 32.01 11.67
CA ARG A 511 27.81 32.09 12.07
C ARG A 511 28.05 31.69 13.51
N ALA A 512 27.15 32.05 14.43
CA ALA A 512 27.27 31.66 15.84
C ALA A 512 27.11 30.15 16.03
N ALA A 513 26.19 29.51 15.30
CA ALA A 513 25.99 28.07 15.32
C ALA A 513 27.17 27.31 14.68
N GLU A 514 27.68 27.76 13.53
CA GLU A 514 28.83 27.17 12.85
C GLU A 514 30.11 27.29 13.69
N ALA A 515 30.36 28.47 14.29
CA ALA A 515 31.50 28.67 15.18
C ALA A 515 31.44 27.78 16.44
N ALA A 516 30.23 27.36 16.83
CA ALA A 516 29.98 26.44 17.93
C ALA A 516 29.93 24.95 17.50
N GLY A 517 30.15 24.64 16.21
CA GLY A 517 30.25 23.28 15.69
C GLY A 517 28.95 22.62 15.23
N ALA A 518 27.84 23.39 15.09
CA ALA A 518 26.57 22.87 14.60
C ALA A 518 26.31 23.21 13.12
N SER A 519 25.66 22.31 12.40
CA SER A 519 25.22 22.53 11.02
C SER A 519 23.96 23.39 10.95
N VAL A 520 23.86 24.34 10.03
CA VAL A 520 22.70 25.27 9.95
C VAL A 520 21.82 24.94 8.74
N ARG A 521 20.50 24.79 8.94
CA ARG A 521 19.52 24.44 7.87
C ARG A 521 18.34 25.43 7.84
N TYR A 522 17.78 25.70 6.65
CA TYR A 522 16.70 26.69 6.43
C TYR A 522 15.42 26.07 5.85
N LEU A 523 14.24 26.59 6.24
CA LEU A 523 12.92 26.00 6.03
C LEU A 523 12.17 26.37 4.73
N PRO A 524 12.87 26.56 3.60
CA PRO A 524 12.29 26.25 2.28
C PRO A 524 12.94 25.05 1.59
N SER A 525 14.22 24.76 1.86
CA SER A 525 14.94 23.68 1.17
C SER A 525 14.72 22.29 1.79
N PHE A 526 14.20 22.22 3.01
CA PHE A 526 14.01 20.97 3.74
C PHE A 526 12.67 20.27 3.43
N ILE A 527 11.56 21.01 3.31
CA ILE A 527 10.23 20.45 2.95
C ILE A 527 10.22 19.92 1.51
N ALA A 528 10.94 20.59 0.59
CA ALA A 528 11.04 20.20 -0.82
C ALA A 528 11.82 18.88 -1.02
N ALA A 529 12.76 18.56 -0.12
CA ALA A 529 13.55 17.33 -0.17
C ALA A 529 12.75 16.10 0.30
N LEU A 530 11.63 16.29 0.98
CA LEU A 530 11.13 15.36 1.99
C LEU A 530 9.71 14.86 1.70
N ARG A 531 8.99 15.49 0.76
CA ARG A 531 7.79 14.91 0.11
C ARG A 531 8.12 13.99 -1.08
N ARG A 532 9.40 13.83 -1.38
CA ARG A 532 9.90 13.18 -2.60
C ARG A 532 10.01 11.64 -2.45
N ASP A 533 9.75 11.07 -1.26
CA ASP A 533 10.19 9.71 -0.89
C ASP A 533 9.13 8.60 -0.85
N VAL A 534 7.85 8.83 -1.17
CA VAL A 534 6.84 7.73 -1.13
C VAL A 534 6.77 6.91 -2.45
N VAL A 535 7.51 7.29 -3.50
CA VAL A 535 7.52 6.52 -4.78
C VAL A 535 8.94 6.38 -5.38
N GLY A 536 9.99 6.93 -4.76
CA GLY A 536 11.31 7.07 -5.38
C GLY A 536 12.52 6.61 -4.55
N ASP A 537 12.31 6.01 -3.38
CA ASP A 537 13.36 5.93 -2.34
C ASP A 537 14.45 4.87 -2.56
N ASP A 538 14.44 4.16 -3.68
CA ASP A 538 15.57 3.29 -4.05
C ASP A 538 16.40 3.88 -5.19
N MET A 539 16.07 5.09 -5.68
CA MET A 539 16.65 5.61 -6.94
C MET A 539 17.37 6.96 -6.80
N ARG A 540 17.19 7.69 -5.69
CA ARG A 540 17.89 8.96 -5.43
C ARG A 540 19.15 8.82 -4.56
N GLU A 541 19.25 7.77 -3.76
CA GLU A 541 20.53 7.39 -3.12
C GLU A 541 21.52 6.75 -4.11
N LEU A 542 21.05 6.34 -5.29
CA LEU A 542 21.96 5.95 -6.37
C LEU A 542 22.68 7.17 -6.92
N ASP A 543 24.01 7.09 -6.97
CA ASP A 543 24.81 8.01 -7.75
C ASP A 543 24.50 7.83 -9.25
N VAL A 544 23.47 8.54 -9.73
CA VAL A 544 23.07 8.56 -11.15
C VAL A 544 24.25 8.93 -12.05
N ARG A 545 25.26 9.64 -11.53
CA ARG A 545 26.51 9.98 -12.24
C ARG A 545 27.36 8.73 -12.50
N ALA A 546 27.44 7.81 -11.53
CA ALA A 546 28.12 6.53 -11.68
C ALA A 546 27.40 5.60 -12.67
N LEU A 547 26.08 5.73 -12.81
CA LEU A 547 25.27 4.93 -13.73
C LEU A 547 25.35 5.40 -15.19
N ILE A 548 25.23 6.71 -15.43
CA ILE A 548 25.29 7.28 -16.79
C ILE A 548 26.75 7.45 -17.26
N GLY A 549 27.70 7.54 -16.32
CA GLY A 549 29.13 7.74 -16.62
C GLY A 549 29.49 9.19 -16.93
N ARG A 550 28.60 10.15 -16.65
CA ARG A 550 28.83 11.60 -16.76
C ARG A 550 28.16 12.36 -15.60
N ALA A 551 28.64 13.56 -15.31
CA ALA A 551 28.00 14.43 -14.32
C ALA A 551 26.65 14.94 -14.85
N GLU A 552 25.67 15.04 -13.95
CA GLU A 552 24.40 15.71 -14.23
C GLU A 552 24.64 17.19 -14.54
N MET A 553 23.98 17.68 -15.59
CA MET A 553 24.12 19.06 -16.03
C MET A 553 23.05 19.94 -15.39
N HIS A 554 23.48 21.06 -14.79
CA HIS A 554 22.54 22.12 -14.41
C HIS A 554 22.13 22.88 -15.68
N VAL A 555 20.93 22.62 -16.19
CA VAL A 555 20.44 23.18 -17.45
C VAL A 555 19.72 24.51 -17.24
N VAL A 556 19.03 24.70 -16.10
CA VAL A 556 18.20 25.88 -15.85
C VAL A 556 19.07 27.10 -15.54
N SER A 557 18.94 28.15 -16.34
CA SER A 557 19.56 29.44 -16.09
C SER A 557 18.73 30.27 -15.09
N PRO A 558 19.35 31.18 -14.32
CA PRO A 558 18.63 32.14 -13.48
C PRO A 558 17.56 32.94 -14.25
N GLU A 559 17.75 33.13 -15.56
CA GLU A 559 16.87 33.88 -16.45
C GLU A 559 15.63 33.10 -16.92
N ALA A 560 15.59 31.76 -16.78
CA ALA A 560 14.44 30.94 -17.17
C ALA A 560 13.16 31.37 -16.43
N GLY A 561 13.30 31.74 -15.16
CA GLY A 561 12.19 32.20 -14.32
C GLY A 561 11.48 33.43 -14.88
N ALA A 562 12.17 34.31 -15.59
CA ALA A 562 11.57 35.52 -16.17
C ALA A 562 10.53 35.22 -17.26
N THR A 563 10.60 34.05 -17.91
CA THR A 563 9.62 33.63 -18.92
C THR A 563 8.31 33.13 -18.27
N ILE A 564 8.37 32.76 -16.99
CA ILE A 564 7.27 32.11 -16.24
C ILE A 564 6.66 33.05 -15.21
N ALA A 565 7.49 33.83 -14.51
CA ALA A 565 7.07 34.71 -13.43
C ALA A 565 5.97 35.68 -13.89
N GLY A 566 4.86 35.70 -13.14
CA GLY A 566 3.70 36.55 -13.44
C GLY A 566 2.89 36.16 -14.68
N ARG A 567 3.21 35.08 -15.39
CA ARG A 567 2.48 34.61 -16.58
C ARG A 567 1.43 33.56 -16.24
N ARG A 568 0.41 33.46 -17.11
CA ARG A 568 -0.55 32.34 -17.09
C ARG A 568 0.06 31.14 -17.81
N VAL A 569 0.38 30.08 -17.09
CA VAL A 569 1.05 28.89 -17.61
C VAL A 569 0.08 27.71 -17.64
N LEU A 570 0.06 26.96 -18.74
CA LEU A 570 -0.69 25.70 -18.86
C LEU A 570 0.28 24.54 -19.08
N VAL A 571 0.20 23.52 -18.25
CA VAL A 571 0.91 22.25 -18.44
C VAL A 571 -0.11 21.17 -18.80
N THR A 572 0.02 20.56 -19.97
CA THR A 572 -0.80 19.40 -20.36
C THR A 572 -0.06 18.10 -20.06
N GLY A 573 -0.79 17.05 -19.68
CA GLY A 573 -0.19 15.82 -19.16
C GLY A 573 0.44 16.07 -17.78
N ALA A 574 -0.14 17.01 -17.02
CA ALA A 574 0.40 17.49 -15.75
C ALA A 574 0.53 16.35 -14.73
N GLY A 575 -0.35 15.34 -14.78
CA GLY A 575 -0.33 14.21 -13.86
C GLY A 575 0.80 13.21 -14.10
N GLY A 576 1.43 13.21 -15.28
CA GLY A 576 2.52 12.32 -15.64
C GLY A 576 3.88 12.75 -15.05
N SER A 577 4.87 11.85 -15.00
CA SER A 577 6.15 12.10 -14.29
C SER A 577 6.89 13.39 -14.68
N ILE A 578 6.98 13.70 -15.98
CA ILE A 578 7.60 14.94 -16.46
C ILE A 578 6.68 16.13 -16.20
N GLY A 579 5.38 15.98 -16.48
CA GLY A 579 4.41 17.03 -16.29
C GLY A 579 4.36 17.51 -14.83
N SER A 580 4.38 16.57 -13.88
CA SER A 580 4.31 16.87 -12.45
C SER A 580 5.56 17.60 -11.97
N GLU A 581 6.75 17.15 -12.37
CA GLU A 581 8.00 17.83 -12.00
C GLU A 581 8.10 19.22 -12.66
N LEU A 582 7.65 19.34 -13.91
CA LEU A 582 7.54 20.64 -14.58
C LEU A 582 6.59 21.57 -13.84
N CYS A 583 5.46 21.07 -13.33
CA CYS A 583 4.53 21.86 -12.52
C CYS A 583 5.18 22.33 -11.21
N HIS A 584 5.96 21.47 -10.53
CA HIS A 584 6.72 21.83 -9.33
C HIS A 584 7.71 22.97 -9.60
N GLN A 585 8.51 22.87 -10.66
CA GLN A 585 9.49 23.89 -11.01
C GLN A 585 8.82 25.18 -11.50
N VAL A 586 7.80 25.09 -12.34
CA VAL A 586 7.02 26.24 -12.80
C VAL A 586 6.38 26.95 -11.61
N HIS A 587 5.79 26.22 -10.65
CA HIS A 587 5.19 26.81 -9.44
C HIS A 587 6.22 27.60 -8.63
N ALA A 588 7.45 27.08 -8.47
CA ALA A 588 8.53 27.75 -7.76
C ALA A 588 8.98 29.08 -8.40
N PHE A 589 8.77 29.27 -9.71
CA PHE A 589 9.07 30.53 -10.42
C PHE A 589 7.98 31.60 -10.28
N GLY A 590 6.88 31.32 -9.57
CA GLY A 590 5.84 32.31 -9.26
C GLY A 590 5.03 32.80 -10.47
N PRO A 591 4.36 31.93 -11.24
CA PRO A 591 3.43 32.32 -12.29
C PRO A 591 2.23 33.06 -11.70
N SER A 592 1.52 33.86 -12.50
CA SER A 592 0.26 34.47 -12.03
C SER A 592 -0.85 33.43 -11.88
N ARG A 593 -0.84 32.40 -12.74
CA ARG A 593 -1.69 31.20 -12.65
C ARG A 593 -0.95 30.01 -13.28
N LEU A 594 -1.08 28.84 -12.66
CA LEU A 594 -0.57 27.57 -13.18
C LEU A 594 -1.74 26.60 -13.37
N PHE A 595 -2.10 26.33 -14.63
CA PHE A 595 -3.17 25.41 -14.99
C PHE A 595 -2.63 24.00 -15.22
N LEU A 596 -3.25 23.02 -14.56
CA LEU A 596 -2.89 21.60 -14.60
C LEU A 596 -3.91 20.84 -15.45
N LEU A 597 -3.57 20.48 -16.69
CA LEU A 597 -4.46 19.75 -17.58
C LEU A 597 -4.05 18.29 -17.73
N ASP A 598 -4.96 17.38 -17.41
CA ASP A 598 -4.83 15.94 -17.64
C ASP A 598 -6.22 15.29 -17.82
N HIS A 599 -6.25 14.11 -18.42
CA HIS A 599 -7.44 13.27 -18.50
C HIS A 599 -7.62 12.39 -17.25
N ASP A 600 -6.54 12.18 -16.48
CA ASP A 600 -6.53 11.38 -15.26
C ASP A 600 -6.74 12.25 -14.01
N GLU A 601 -7.93 12.15 -13.43
CA GLU A 601 -8.36 12.90 -12.25
C GLU A 601 -7.56 12.54 -10.99
N SER A 602 -7.20 11.26 -10.81
CA SER A 602 -6.43 10.81 -9.65
C SER A 602 -4.99 11.35 -9.68
N ASN A 603 -4.37 11.41 -10.86
CA ASN A 603 -3.03 11.99 -11.00
C ASN A 603 -3.03 13.51 -10.80
N LEU A 604 -4.07 14.21 -11.24
CA LEU A 604 -4.24 15.65 -10.98
C LEU A 604 -4.46 15.94 -9.51
N HIS A 605 -5.32 15.17 -8.83
CA HIS A 605 -5.59 15.33 -7.40
C HIS A 605 -4.32 15.14 -6.57
N ARG A 606 -3.53 14.10 -6.86
CA ARG A 606 -2.24 13.88 -6.22
C ARG A 606 -1.30 15.06 -6.44
N LEU A 607 -1.14 15.54 -7.67
CA LEU A 607 -0.26 16.69 -7.97
C LEU A 607 -0.72 17.97 -7.24
N GLN A 608 -2.03 18.18 -7.12
CA GLN A 608 -2.57 19.33 -6.38
C GLN A 608 -2.14 19.30 -4.90
N LEU A 609 -2.28 18.14 -4.24
CA LEU A 609 -1.86 17.96 -2.85
C LEU A 609 -0.35 18.17 -2.69
N GLU A 610 0.44 17.71 -3.66
CA GLU A 610 1.89 17.90 -3.66
C GLU A 610 2.26 19.39 -3.73
N LEU A 611 1.60 20.17 -4.59
CA LEU A 611 1.90 21.60 -4.82
C LEU A 611 1.38 22.52 -3.70
N HIS A 612 0.16 22.29 -3.21
CA HIS A 612 -0.52 23.24 -2.32
C HIS A 612 -0.61 22.76 -0.87
N GLY A 613 -0.58 21.44 -0.62
CA GLY A 613 -0.60 20.87 0.74
C GLY A 613 -1.98 20.67 1.35
N ASP A 614 -3.04 21.05 0.64
CA ASP A 614 -4.43 20.97 1.05
C ASP A 614 -5.35 20.59 -0.13
N ALA A 615 -6.46 19.92 0.18
CA ALA A 615 -7.38 19.32 -0.79
C ALA A 615 -8.45 20.30 -1.33
N LEU A 616 -8.25 21.61 -1.18
CA LEU A 616 -9.22 22.61 -1.64
C LEU A 616 -9.23 22.66 -3.17
N HIS A 617 -10.38 22.41 -3.79
CA HIS A 617 -10.54 22.49 -5.24
C HIS A 617 -10.23 23.91 -5.74
N SER A 618 -9.15 24.08 -6.52
CA SER A 618 -8.82 25.33 -7.20
C SER A 618 -9.34 25.29 -8.64
N ASP A 619 -9.70 26.45 -9.19
CA ASP A 619 -10.03 26.63 -10.62
C ASP A 619 -8.84 26.32 -11.57
N ASP A 620 -7.68 25.99 -11.00
CA ASP A 620 -6.43 25.76 -11.69
C ASP A 620 -6.29 24.31 -12.20
N ILE A 621 -7.21 23.40 -11.83
CA ILE A 621 -7.27 22.02 -12.35
C ILE A 621 -8.22 21.92 -13.55
N VAL A 622 -7.74 21.29 -14.62
CA VAL A 622 -8.48 21.11 -15.87
C VAL A 622 -8.53 19.63 -16.24
N ILE A 623 -9.63 18.95 -15.92
CA ILE A 623 -9.86 17.58 -16.38
C ILE A 623 -10.35 17.65 -17.83
N SER A 624 -9.52 17.18 -18.77
CA SER A 624 -9.83 17.16 -20.20
C SER A 624 -8.92 16.23 -20.98
N ASP A 625 -9.46 15.63 -22.04
CA ASP A 625 -8.67 14.94 -23.07
C ASP A 625 -8.26 15.94 -24.16
N ILE A 626 -6.99 15.92 -24.56
CA ILE A 626 -6.44 16.77 -25.66
C ILE A 626 -7.03 16.39 -27.03
N ARG A 627 -7.64 15.20 -27.14
CA ARG A 627 -8.34 14.72 -28.33
C ARG A 627 -9.66 15.45 -28.57
N ASP A 628 -10.29 16.00 -27.52
CA ASP A 628 -11.55 16.74 -27.60
C ASP A 628 -11.31 18.19 -28.07
N ARG A 629 -11.38 18.38 -29.38
CA ARG A 629 -11.19 19.69 -30.02
C ARG A 629 -12.11 20.77 -29.45
N PRO A 630 -13.46 20.62 -29.44
CA PRO A 630 -14.35 21.65 -28.90
C PRO A 630 -14.02 22.05 -27.47
N ARG A 631 -13.67 21.08 -26.62
CA ARG A 631 -13.30 21.33 -25.23
C ARG A 631 -11.97 22.07 -25.10
N ILE A 632 -10.95 21.68 -25.86
CA ILE A 632 -9.66 22.40 -25.88
C ILE A 632 -9.84 23.84 -26.36
N ASP A 633 -10.64 24.07 -27.41
CA ASP A 633 -10.94 25.42 -27.91
C ASP A 633 -11.70 26.25 -26.84
N GLN A 634 -12.57 25.63 -26.03
CA GLN A 634 -13.23 26.28 -24.89
C GLN A 634 -12.24 26.65 -23.78
N ILE A 635 -11.34 25.73 -23.41
CA ILE A 635 -10.34 25.91 -22.36
C ILE A 635 -9.41 27.07 -22.72
N PHE A 636 -8.85 27.10 -23.92
CA PHE A 636 -7.93 28.16 -24.34
C PHE A 636 -8.61 29.54 -24.40
N ARG A 637 -9.88 29.61 -24.81
CA ARG A 637 -10.66 30.86 -24.78
C ARG A 637 -10.88 31.38 -23.36
N ARG A 638 -11.11 30.49 -22.39
CA ARG A 638 -11.32 30.83 -20.98
C ARG A 638 -10.01 31.20 -20.27
N LEU A 639 -8.99 30.35 -20.39
CA LEU A 639 -7.76 30.46 -19.60
C LEU A 639 -6.74 31.43 -20.20
N ARG A 640 -6.75 31.60 -21.53
CA ARG A 640 -5.79 32.41 -22.30
C ARG A 640 -4.32 32.22 -21.84
N PRO A 641 -3.80 30.98 -21.87
CA PRO A 641 -2.45 30.72 -21.41
C PRO A 641 -1.42 31.47 -22.26
N GLU A 642 -0.46 32.11 -21.60
CA GLU A 642 0.64 32.84 -22.23
C GLU A 642 1.83 31.91 -22.51
N VAL A 643 2.02 30.90 -21.67
CA VAL A 643 3.02 29.84 -21.84
C VAL A 643 2.33 28.49 -21.76
N VAL A 644 2.61 27.61 -22.73
CA VAL A 644 2.07 26.25 -22.76
C VAL A 644 3.22 25.25 -22.84
N PHE A 645 3.23 24.32 -21.89
CA PHE A 645 4.10 23.15 -21.92
C PHE A 645 3.28 21.91 -22.22
N HIS A 646 3.59 21.26 -23.35
CA HIS A 646 2.82 20.12 -23.84
C HIS A 646 3.54 18.80 -23.55
N ALA A 647 3.18 18.15 -22.44
CA ALA A 647 3.71 16.84 -22.03
C ALA A 647 2.72 15.68 -22.26
N ALA A 648 1.44 15.95 -22.54
CA ALA A 648 0.43 14.93 -22.79
C ALA A 648 0.72 14.13 -24.07
N ALA A 649 1.02 12.83 -23.93
CA ALA A 649 1.23 11.92 -25.05
C ALA A 649 1.28 10.46 -24.56
N HIS A 650 1.04 9.52 -25.48
CA HIS A 650 1.39 8.12 -25.26
C HIS A 650 2.87 7.88 -25.54
N LYS A 651 3.55 7.16 -24.64
CA LYS A 651 5.02 7.00 -24.64
C LYS A 651 5.53 5.56 -24.71
N HIS A 652 4.67 4.55 -24.65
CA HIS A 652 5.09 3.15 -24.60
C HIS A 652 5.16 2.55 -26.01
N LEU A 653 6.38 2.40 -26.55
CA LEU A 653 6.61 1.93 -27.91
C LEU A 653 5.91 0.59 -28.22
N PRO A 654 6.04 -0.49 -27.42
CA PRO A 654 5.40 -1.76 -27.76
C PRO A 654 3.87 -1.67 -27.85
N LEU A 655 3.26 -0.84 -26.99
CA LEU A 655 1.81 -0.65 -27.01
C LEU A 655 1.35 0.16 -28.23
N LEU A 656 2.15 1.14 -28.68
CA LEU A 656 1.83 1.92 -29.86
C LEU A 656 2.09 1.16 -31.17
N GLU A 657 2.95 0.15 -31.17
CA GLU A 657 3.02 -0.79 -32.29
C GLU A 657 1.76 -1.65 -32.40
N LEU A 658 1.20 -2.10 -31.27
CA LEU A 658 -0.06 -2.85 -31.26
C LEU A 658 -1.29 -1.97 -31.52
N HIS A 659 -1.24 -0.70 -31.10
CA HIS A 659 -2.37 0.23 -31.16
C HIS A 659 -1.97 1.56 -31.85
N PRO A 660 -1.61 1.54 -33.14
CA PRO A 660 -1.08 2.73 -33.82
C PRO A 660 -2.09 3.88 -33.92
N CYS A 661 -3.37 3.56 -34.04
CA CYS A 661 -4.46 4.53 -34.06
C CYS A 661 -4.49 5.43 -32.80
N GLU A 662 -4.15 4.87 -31.63
CA GLU A 662 -4.11 5.63 -30.37
C GLU A 662 -2.92 6.60 -30.32
N GLY A 663 -1.80 6.22 -30.94
CA GLY A 663 -0.65 7.10 -31.13
C GLY A 663 -1.01 8.30 -32.01
N VAL A 664 -1.71 8.07 -33.12
CA VAL A 664 -2.20 9.16 -33.99
C VAL A 664 -3.17 10.09 -33.26
N LYS A 665 -4.19 9.55 -32.60
CA LYS A 665 -5.20 10.36 -31.89
C LYS A 665 -4.58 11.23 -30.80
N SER A 666 -3.69 10.67 -30.00
CA SER A 666 -3.07 11.39 -28.87
C SER A 666 -1.92 12.30 -29.32
N ASN A 667 -0.88 11.71 -29.93
CA ASN A 667 0.38 12.39 -30.18
C ASN A 667 0.33 13.33 -31.39
N VAL A 668 -0.54 13.06 -32.38
CA VAL A 668 -0.64 13.87 -33.60
C VAL A 668 -1.83 14.82 -33.52
N ARG A 669 -3.06 14.27 -33.48
CA ARG A 669 -4.29 15.08 -33.46
C ARG A 669 -4.41 15.92 -32.20
N GLY A 670 -4.05 15.36 -31.04
CA GLY A 670 -4.03 16.09 -29.77
C GLY A 670 -3.08 17.28 -29.79
N THR A 671 -1.88 17.12 -30.36
CA THR A 671 -0.93 18.23 -30.54
C THR A 671 -1.48 19.28 -31.52
N GLU A 672 -2.07 18.89 -32.65
CA GLU A 672 -2.67 19.85 -33.59
C GLU A 672 -3.82 20.65 -32.93
N ASN A 673 -4.64 20.01 -32.10
CA ASN A 673 -5.69 20.68 -31.35
C ASN A 673 -5.13 21.77 -30.43
N LEU A 674 -4.08 21.45 -29.66
CA LEU A 674 -3.46 22.39 -28.74
C LEU A 674 -2.74 23.52 -29.47
N VAL A 675 -2.02 23.22 -30.55
CA VAL A 675 -1.32 24.20 -31.38
C VAL A 675 -2.31 25.19 -31.99
N ARG A 676 -3.41 24.69 -32.59
CA ARG A 676 -4.48 25.54 -33.13
C ARG A 676 -5.09 26.45 -32.06
N ALA A 677 -5.40 25.89 -30.89
CA ALA A 677 -5.99 26.63 -29.79
C ALA A 677 -5.03 27.68 -29.19
N ALA A 678 -3.74 27.35 -29.09
CA ALA A 678 -2.68 28.26 -28.66
C ALA A 678 -2.51 29.45 -29.62
N THR A 679 -2.50 29.19 -30.93
CA THR A 679 -2.47 30.25 -31.95
C THR A 679 -3.69 31.16 -31.83
N ALA A 680 -4.89 30.59 -31.70
CA ALA A 680 -6.13 31.37 -31.59
C ALA A 680 -6.22 32.18 -30.29
N ALA A 681 -5.61 31.72 -29.19
CA ALA A 681 -5.58 32.41 -27.91
C ALA A 681 -4.45 33.45 -27.78
N GLY A 682 -3.54 33.53 -28.76
CA GLY A 682 -2.38 34.41 -28.71
C GLY A 682 -1.35 33.99 -27.67
N THR A 683 -1.15 32.69 -27.47
CA THR A 683 -0.10 32.17 -26.58
C THR A 683 1.27 32.66 -27.04
N ALA A 684 2.10 33.16 -26.11
CA ALA A 684 3.40 33.73 -26.42
C ALA A 684 4.47 32.64 -26.62
N ARG A 685 4.44 31.57 -25.80
CA ARG A 685 5.41 30.46 -25.87
C ARG A 685 4.69 29.12 -25.80
N PHE A 686 4.98 28.22 -26.74
CA PHE A 686 4.48 26.85 -26.76
C PHE A 686 5.65 25.89 -26.93
N VAL A 687 5.84 24.97 -25.98
CA VAL A 687 6.92 23.97 -26.01
C VAL A 687 6.33 22.57 -26.02
N LEU A 688 6.54 21.83 -27.11
CA LEU A 688 6.20 20.41 -27.25
C LEU A 688 7.30 19.52 -26.68
N ILE A 689 6.92 18.51 -25.90
CA ILE A 689 7.83 17.46 -25.45
C ILE A 689 7.78 16.26 -26.41
N SER A 690 8.91 16.01 -27.08
CA SER A 690 9.16 14.90 -28.00
C SER A 690 10.24 13.94 -27.45
N THR A 691 10.74 13.04 -28.28
CA THR A 691 11.69 11.96 -27.92
C THR A 691 12.73 11.79 -29.02
N ASP A 692 13.89 11.28 -28.65
CA ASP A 692 14.95 10.81 -29.55
C ASP A 692 14.45 9.90 -30.69
N LYS A 693 13.47 9.04 -30.43
CA LYS A 693 12.85 8.14 -31.42
C LYS A 693 12.19 8.87 -32.60
N ALA A 694 11.94 10.17 -32.48
CA ALA A 694 11.44 10.99 -33.58
C ALA A 694 12.52 11.30 -34.63
N ALA A 695 13.80 11.18 -34.27
CA ALA A 695 14.91 11.21 -35.23
C ALA A 695 14.93 9.87 -36.00
N ASP A 696 14.88 9.94 -37.34
CA ASP A 696 14.80 8.78 -38.25
C ASP A 696 13.76 7.73 -37.79
N PRO A 697 12.46 8.05 -37.79
CA PRO A 697 11.45 7.24 -37.12
C PRO A 697 11.22 5.89 -37.80
N VAL A 698 11.48 4.80 -37.08
CA VAL A 698 11.18 3.40 -37.53
C VAL A 698 10.04 2.75 -36.75
N SER A 699 9.56 3.39 -35.69
CA SER A 699 8.43 2.96 -34.86
C SER A 699 7.26 3.92 -34.95
N VAL A 700 6.07 3.44 -34.64
CA VAL A 700 4.86 4.27 -34.58
C VAL A 700 4.98 5.38 -33.55
N LEU A 701 5.64 5.11 -32.41
CA LEU A 701 5.94 6.15 -31.41
C LEU A 701 6.82 7.26 -32.03
N GLY A 702 7.91 6.86 -32.68
CA GLY A 702 8.81 7.80 -33.36
C GLY A 702 8.09 8.60 -34.45
N ALA A 703 7.31 7.91 -35.29
CA ALA A 703 6.58 8.51 -36.40
C ALA A 703 5.56 9.55 -35.92
N THR A 704 4.72 9.18 -34.94
CA THR A 704 3.71 10.08 -34.40
C THR A 704 4.32 11.29 -33.68
N LYS A 705 5.45 11.12 -32.99
CA LYS A 705 6.20 12.23 -32.37
C LYS A 705 6.90 13.12 -33.39
N ARG A 706 7.42 12.55 -34.48
CA ARG A 706 7.96 13.33 -35.60
C ARG A 706 6.89 14.18 -36.28
N LEU A 707 5.69 13.63 -36.51
CA LEU A 707 4.56 14.42 -37.02
C LEU A 707 4.17 15.56 -36.06
N ALA A 708 4.20 15.32 -34.75
CA ALA A 708 3.95 16.35 -33.75
C ALA A 708 4.97 17.50 -33.85
N GLU A 709 6.26 17.20 -34.02
CA GLU A 709 7.31 18.20 -34.26
C GLU A 709 7.04 19.00 -35.55
N LEU A 710 6.67 18.33 -36.63
CA LEU A 710 6.37 18.98 -37.91
C LEU A 710 5.11 19.87 -37.84
N ILE A 711 4.10 19.50 -37.05
CA ILE A 711 2.92 20.34 -36.78
C ILE A 711 3.33 21.64 -36.08
N VAL A 712 4.17 21.54 -35.04
CA VAL A 712 4.70 22.69 -34.29
C VAL A 712 5.56 23.58 -35.20
N HIS A 713 6.44 22.97 -36.00
CA HIS A 713 7.28 23.68 -36.96
C HIS A 713 6.44 24.42 -38.01
N ARG A 714 5.43 23.76 -38.59
CA ARG A 714 4.50 24.39 -39.55
C ARG A 714 3.73 25.53 -38.91
N ALA A 715 3.27 25.37 -37.67
CA ALA A 715 2.53 26.40 -36.95
C ALA A 715 3.36 27.66 -36.67
N GLN A 716 4.67 27.53 -36.44
CA GLN A 716 5.56 28.69 -36.32
C GLN A 716 5.50 29.59 -37.57
N ARG A 717 5.41 29.00 -38.77
CA ARG A 717 5.41 29.77 -40.03
C ARG A 717 4.18 30.64 -40.21
N SER A 718 3.04 30.19 -39.68
CA SER A 718 1.78 30.93 -39.69
C SER A 718 1.45 31.58 -38.34
N ALA A 719 2.41 31.63 -37.41
CA ALA A 719 2.21 32.19 -36.09
C ALA A 719 2.12 33.74 -36.15
N PRO A 720 1.23 34.37 -35.37
CA PRO A 720 1.24 35.82 -35.21
C PRO A 720 2.59 36.33 -34.66
N PRO A 721 2.98 37.58 -34.96
CA PRO A 721 4.17 38.19 -34.37
C PRO A 721 4.17 38.09 -32.84
N GLY A 722 5.23 37.53 -32.27
CA GLY A 722 5.40 37.35 -30.82
C GLY A 722 5.05 35.97 -30.27
N THR A 723 4.42 35.09 -31.07
CA THR A 723 4.21 33.69 -30.70
C THR A 723 5.38 32.82 -31.16
N VAL A 724 5.96 32.07 -30.22
CA VAL A 724 7.06 31.14 -30.48
C VAL A 724 6.62 29.71 -30.16
N PHE A 725 6.70 28.86 -31.17
CA PHE A 725 6.51 27.42 -31.12
C PHE A 725 7.87 26.74 -31.14
N ALA A 726 8.11 25.82 -30.22
CA ALA A 726 9.32 25.03 -30.17
C ALA A 726 9.01 23.60 -29.73
N ALA A 727 9.92 22.69 -30.01
CA ALA A 727 9.88 21.34 -29.45
C ALA A 727 11.19 21.00 -28.76
N VAL A 728 11.17 20.02 -27.87
CA VAL A 728 12.37 19.43 -27.28
C VAL A 728 12.40 17.93 -27.53
N ARG A 729 13.57 17.33 -27.75
CA ARG A 729 13.72 15.87 -27.79
C ARG A 729 14.41 15.37 -26.54
N PHE A 730 13.75 14.45 -25.86
CA PHE A 730 14.33 13.75 -24.72
C PHE A 730 15.03 12.47 -25.13
N GLY A 731 16.13 12.16 -24.44
CA GLY A 731 16.59 10.78 -24.33
C GLY A 731 15.70 9.97 -23.38
N ASN A 732 16.23 8.84 -22.92
CA ASN A 732 15.58 8.01 -21.94
C ASN A 732 15.74 8.64 -20.55
N VAL A 733 14.62 9.09 -19.98
CA VAL A 733 14.62 9.78 -18.68
C VAL A 733 14.64 8.77 -17.54
N LEU A 734 15.74 8.75 -16.78
CA LEU A 734 15.89 7.91 -15.58
C LEU A 734 14.98 8.39 -14.46
N GLY A 735 14.44 7.45 -13.67
CA GLY A 735 13.56 7.77 -12.53
C GLY A 735 12.13 8.15 -12.91
N SER A 736 11.76 8.10 -14.20
CA SER A 736 10.36 8.29 -14.61
C SER A 736 9.53 7.01 -14.42
N ARG A 737 8.22 7.14 -14.15
CA ARG A 737 7.32 5.97 -13.96
C ARG A 737 7.31 5.09 -15.21
N GLY A 738 7.51 3.78 -15.01
CA GLY A 738 7.55 2.79 -16.09
C GLY A 738 8.80 2.87 -16.98
N SER A 739 9.88 3.48 -16.49
CA SER A 739 11.18 3.52 -17.18
C SER A 739 12.00 2.24 -16.94
N LEU A 740 13.04 2.03 -17.76
CA LEU A 740 13.94 0.89 -17.68
C LEU A 740 14.40 0.58 -16.25
N LEU A 741 14.89 1.57 -15.51
CA LEU A 741 15.39 1.34 -14.15
C LEU A 741 14.30 0.89 -13.18
N SER A 742 13.05 1.36 -13.32
CA SER A 742 11.95 0.87 -12.47
C SER A 742 11.62 -0.61 -12.73
N VAL A 743 11.73 -1.06 -13.98
CA VAL A 743 11.55 -2.47 -14.34
C VAL A 743 12.71 -3.32 -13.85
N VAL A 744 13.94 -2.81 -13.99
CA VAL A 744 15.15 -3.48 -13.49
C VAL A 744 15.11 -3.60 -11.96
N ALA A 745 14.74 -2.54 -11.25
CA ALA A 745 14.57 -2.55 -9.79
C ALA A 745 13.52 -3.58 -9.35
N GLN A 746 12.38 -3.66 -10.04
CA GLN A 746 11.36 -4.66 -9.76
C GLN A 746 11.84 -6.09 -10.04
N GLN A 747 12.53 -6.33 -11.16
CA GLN A 747 13.07 -7.64 -11.53
C GLN A 747 14.14 -8.10 -10.52
N LEU A 748 15.07 -7.21 -10.15
CA LEU A 748 16.08 -7.48 -9.12
C LEU A 748 15.45 -7.71 -7.74
N GLY A 749 14.49 -6.86 -7.33
CA GLY A 749 13.80 -6.99 -6.04
C GLY A 749 12.94 -8.26 -5.93
N ALA A 750 12.42 -8.76 -7.06
CA ALA A 750 11.69 -10.02 -7.13
C ALA A 750 12.60 -11.26 -7.27
N GLY A 751 13.93 -11.08 -7.34
CA GLY A 751 14.89 -12.17 -7.57
C GLY A 751 14.72 -12.85 -8.94
N SER A 752 14.13 -12.16 -9.91
CA SER A 752 13.92 -12.64 -11.27
C SER A 752 15.04 -12.16 -12.20
N PRO A 753 15.37 -12.88 -13.27
CA PRO A 753 16.38 -12.45 -14.24
C PRO A 753 16.01 -11.13 -14.91
N VAL A 754 16.99 -10.24 -15.07
CA VAL A 754 16.79 -8.93 -15.70
C VAL A 754 16.74 -9.11 -17.21
N THR A 755 15.66 -8.63 -17.84
CA THR A 755 15.49 -8.78 -19.29
C THR A 755 16.08 -7.58 -20.02
N VAL A 756 17.00 -7.82 -20.96
CA VAL A 756 17.56 -6.82 -21.88
C VAL A 756 17.23 -7.24 -23.31
N THR A 757 16.99 -6.29 -24.22
CA THR A 757 16.60 -6.63 -25.60
C THR A 757 17.79 -7.14 -26.42
N HIS A 758 18.93 -6.46 -26.37
CA HIS A 758 20.14 -6.86 -27.08
C HIS A 758 21.40 -6.48 -26.28
N PRO A 759 22.49 -7.28 -26.28
CA PRO A 759 23.72 -6.97 -25.57
C PRO A 759 24.34 -5.63 -26.00
N ASP A 760 24.28 -5.31 -27.29
CA ASP A 760 24.83 -4.08 -27.87
C ASP A 760 23.84 -2.90 -27.92
N ALA A 761 22.65 -3.02 -27.32
CA ALA A 761 21.68 -1.93 -27.35
C ALA A 761 22.17 -0.72 -26.54
N THR A 762 22.30 0.43 -27.22
CA THR A 762 22.70 1.70 -26.58
C THR A 762 21.58 2.73 -26.58
N ARG A 763 21.53 3.55 -25.54
CA ARG A 763 20.51 4.58 -25.33
C ARG A 763 21.15 5.86 -24.79
N PHE A 764 20.63 7.01 -25.21
CA PHE A 764 20.95 8.27 -24.53
C PHE A 764 20.10 8.39 -23.28
N PHE A 765 20.73 8.70 -22.14
CA PHE A 765 20.06 8.85 -20.86
C PHE A 765 20.21 10.27 -20.33
N MET A 766 19.17 10.72 -19.66
CA MET A 766 19.12 12.01 -18.97
C MET A 766 18.35 11.89 -17.66
N THR A 767 18.59 12.82 -16.74
CA THR A 767 17.84 12.90 -15.47
C THR A 767 16.50 13.63 -15.68
N VAL A 768 15.59 13.53 -14.70
CA VAL A 768 14.33 14.29 -14.75
C VAL A 768 14.63 15.79 -14.70
N GLU A 769 15.60 16.19 -13.89
CA GLU A 769 16.07 17.55 -13.74
C GLU A 769 16.66 18.10 -15.05
N GLU A 770 17.46 17.31 -15.77
CA GLU A 770 17.95 17.67 -17.11
C GLU A 770 16.82 17.82 -18.13
N ALA A 771 15.80 16.95 -18.06
CA ALA A 771 14.67 16.95 -18.99
C ALA A 771 13.77 18.18 -18.78
N VAL A 772 13.41 18.45 -17.53
CA VAL A 772 12.62 19.64 -17.17
C VAL A 772 13.42 20.91 -17.42
N GLY A 773 14.73 20.89 -17.12
CA GLY A 773 15.61 22.01 -17.39
C GLY A 773 15.70 22.37 -18.87
N LEU A 774 15.80 21.37 -19.76
CA LEU A 774 15.75 21.57 -21.21
C LEU A 774 14.43 22.23 -21.65
N VAL A 775 13.29 21.81 -21.08
CA VAL A 775 11.96 22.38 -21.41
C VAL A 775 11.86 23.86 -21.00
N LEU A 776 12.30 24.18 -19.79
CA LEU A 776 12.26 25.54 -19.26
C LEU A 776 13.18 26.47 -20.04
N GLU A 777 14.39 26.00 -20.34
CA GLU A 777 15.35 26.75 -21.15
C GLU A 777 14.88 26.91 -22.60
N ALA A 778 14.23 25.90 -23.18
CA ALA A 778 13.62 25.98 -24.50
C ALA A 778 12.56 27.08 -24.56
N ALA A 779 11.69 27.16 -23.54
CA ALA A 779 10.70 28.22 -23.45
C ALA A 779 11.32 29.62 -23.43
N ARG A 780 12.54 29.79 -22.89
CA ARG A 780 13.26 31.06 -22.85
C ARG A 780 13.97 31.37 -24.17
N MET A 781 14.77 30.43 -24.68
CA MET A 781 15.76 30.69 -25.73
C MET A 781 15.26 30.49 -27.15
N ALA A 782 14.20 29.71 -27.34
CA ALA A 782 13.70 29.40 -28.67
C ALA A 782 13.32 30.67 -29.43
N ARG A 783 13.69 30.71 -30.71
CA ARG A 783 13.39 31.79 -31.65
C ARG A 783 12.23 31.43 -32.57
N GLY A 784 11.94 30.14 -32.69
CA GLY A 784 10.73 29.62 -33.32
C GLY A 784 11.00 28.52 -34.33
N GLY A 785 10.18 27.46 -34.29
CA GLY A 785 10.21 26.32 -35.22
C GLY A 785 11.38 25.36 -34.99
N GLU A 786 12.21 25.60 -33.99
CA GLU A 786 13.37 24.80 -33.63
C GLU A 786 12.98 23.61 -32.76
N VAL A 787 13.71 22.51 -32.95
CA VAL A 787 13.71 21.37 -32.02
C VAL A 787 15.00 21.47 -31.19
N LEU A 788 14.88 21.64 -29.88
CA LEU A 788 16.04 21.74 -29.00
C LEU A 788 16.39 20.38 -28.40
N VAL A 789 17.68 20.04 -28.45
CA VAL A 789 18.21 18.76 -28.00
C VAL A 789 19.35 19.00 -27.03
N LEU A 790 19.32 18.31 -25.89
CA LEU A 790 20.42 18.32 -24.93
C LEU A 790 21.57 17.45 -25.45
N ASP A 791 22.78 17.99 -25.45
CA ASP A 791 24.01 17.25 -25.71
C ASP A 791 24.30 16.28 -24.55
N MET A 792 23.89 15.03 -24.72
CA MET A 792 24.08 13.94 -23.75
C MET A 792 25.40 13.18 -23.94
N GLU A 793 26.32 13.74 -24.73
CA GLU A 793 27.64 13.18 -25.04
C GLU A 793 27.57 11.83 -25.78
N ARG A 794 27.81 10.72 -25.09
CA ARG A 794 27.87 9.37 -25.69
C ARG A 794 26.69 8.52 -25.21
N PRO A 795 26.09 7.67 -26.07
CA PRO A 795 25.05 6.76 -25.64
C PRO A 795 25.63 5.66 -24.75
N VAL A 796 24.84 5.18 -23.79
CA VAL A 796 25.23 4.18 -22.78
C VAL A 796 24.61 2.83 -23.15
N ARG A 797 25.37 1.73 -23.03
CA ARG A 797 24.83 0.38 -23.22
C ARG A 797 23.87 0.03 -22.08
N ILE A 798 22.71 -0.53 -22.43
CA ILE A 798 21.70 -0.94 -21.45
C ILE A 798 22.28 -1.97 -20.47
N VAL A 799 23.10 -2.91 -20.95
CA VAL A 799 23.76 -3.93 -20.11
C VAL A 799 24.68 -3.29 -19.07
N ASP A 800 25.46 -2.28 -19.45
CA ASP A 800 26.36 -1.60 -18.53
C ASP A 800 25.58 -0.82 -17.45
N LEU A 801 24.46 -0.21 -17.84
CA LEU A 801 23.55 0.46 -16.90
C LEU A 801 22.96 -0.53 -15.90
N VAL A 802 22.46 -1.69 -16.36
CA VAL A 802 21.90 -2.74 -15.48
C VAL A 802 22.95 -3.26 -14.51
N ARG A 803 24.16 -3.56 -15.00
CA ARG A 803 25.28 -4.01 -14.15
C ARG A 803 25.76 -2.91 -13.19
N GLY A 804 25.74 -1.66 -13.61
CA GLY A 804 25.99 -0.50 -12.75
C GLY A 804 24.98 -0.42 -11.61
N TYR A 805 23.69 -0.54 -11.95
CA TYR A 805 22.58 -0.51 -11.00
C TYR A 805 22.62 -1.67 -10.00
N ALA A 806 22.88 -2.89 -10.46
CA ALA A 806 23.06 -4.06 -9.59
C ALA A 806 24.24 -3.88 -8.62
N ARG A 807 25.36 -3.31 -9.08
CA ARG A 807 26.54 -3.03 -8.23
C ARG A 807 26.25 -1.99 -7.15
N SER A 808 25.52 -0.92 -7.45
CA SER A 808 25.12 0.06 -6.42
C SER A 808 24.23 -0.55 -5.35
N LEU A 809 23.44 -1.57 -5.70
CA LEU A 809 22.62 -2.34 -4.75
C LEU A 809 23.39 -3.49 -4.08
N HIS A 810 24.71 -3.59 -4.27
CA HIS A 810 25.56 -4.64 -3.72
C HIS A 810 25.10 -6.07 -4.10
N VAL A 811 24.51 -6.23 -5.29
CA VAL A 811 24.13 -7.53 -5.86
C VAL A 811 25.30 -8.08 -6.69
N PRO A 812 25.98 -9.15 -6.25
CA PRO A 812 27.25 -9.57 -6.85
C PRO A 812 27.12 -10.29 -8.20
N ASP A 813 25.94 -10.82 -8.56
CA ASP A 813 25.72 -11.53 -9.83
C ASP A 813 24.30 -11.26 -10.38
N VAL A 814 24.20 -10.39 -11.39
CA VAL A 814 22.93 -10.13 -12.09
C VAL A 814 22.78 -11.09 -13.28
N ASP A 815 21.77 -11.97 -13.21
CA ASP A 815 21.35 -12.78 -14.35
C ASP A 815 20.64 -11.87 -15.38
N ILE A 816 21.20 -11.76 -16.59
CA ILE A 816 20.65 -10.96 -17.69
C ILE A 816 20.19 -11.90 -18.80
N ARG A 817 18.89 -11.88 -19.09
CA ARG A 817 18.30 -12.62 -20.22
C ARG A 817 18.06 -11.72 -21.42
N TYR A 818 18.56 -12.13 -22.58
CA TYR A 818 18.35 -11.41 -23.83
C TYR A 818 17.05 -11.82 -24.49
N THR A 819 16.21 -10.84 -24.83
CA THR A 819 14.86 -11.07 -25.39
C THR A 819 14.76 -10.86 -26.89
N GLY A 820 15.81 -10.35 -27.52
CA GLY A 820 15.78 -9.88 -28.91
C GLY A 820 15.19 -8.46 -29.03
N LEU A 821 15.45 -7.81 -30.17
CA LEU A 821 14.82 -6.53 -30.51
C LEU A 821 13.35 -6.76 -30.86
N ARG A 822 12.47 -5.95 -30.29
CA ARG A 822 11.03 -6.00 -30.59
C ARG A 822 10.71 -5.21 -31.86
N PRO A 823 9.55 -5.44 -32.51
CA PRO A 823 9.12 -4.64 -33.65
C PRO A 823 9.21 -3.14 -33.35
N GLY A 824 9.82 -2.38 -34.27
CA GLY A 824 10.02 -0.92 -34.13
C GLY A 824 11.16 -0.49 -33.21
N GLU A 825 11.85 -1.39 -32.50
CA GLU A 825 13.01 -1.02 -31.68
C GLU A 825 14.29 -0.87 -32.51
N LYS A 826 15.01 0.23 -32.30
CA LYS A 826 16.37 0.40 -32.82
C LYS A 826 17.39 -0.27 -31.91
N LEU A 827 18.45 -0.82 -32.52
CA LEU A 827 19.63 -1.24 -31.77
C LEU A 827 20.25 -0.05 -31.05
N ASN A 828 20.49 1.05 -31.79
CA ASN A 828 21.07 2.29 -31.28
C ASN A 828 20.18 3.48 -31.67
N GLU A 829 19.87 4.34 -30.70
CA GLU A 829 19.12 5.57 -30.95
C GLU A 829 20.02 6.67 -31.51
N THR A 830 19.44 7.61 -32.25
CA THR A 830 20.12 8.80 -32.79
C THR A 830 19.45 10.06 -32.26
N LEU A 831 20.22 11.13 -32.03
CA LEU A 831 19.67 12.42 -31.56
C LEU A 831 19.24 13.34 -32.72
N PHE A 832 19.87 13.15 -33.87
CA PHE A 832 19.67 13.94 -35.09
C PHE A 832 19.28 13.01 -36.22
N ALA A 833 18.26 13.38 -36.98
CA ALA A 833 17.84 12.64 -38.15
C ALA A 833 18.80 12.86 -39.32
N SER A 834 18.83 11.92 -40.26
CA SER A 834 19.58 12.06 -41.50
C SER A 834 19.08 13.28 -42.28
N GLY A 835 19.97 14.26 -42.49
CA GLY A 835 19.65 15.52 -43.20
C GLY A 835 19.20 16.68 -42.30
N GLU A 836 19.10 16.51 -40.98
CA GLU A 836 18.88 17.62 -40.05
C GLU A 836 20.16 18.45 -39.86
N GLN A 837 20.04 19.78 -39.87
CA GLN A 837 21.13 20.68 -39.51
C GLN A 837 20.99 21.12 -38.05
N HIS A 838 22.09 21.06 -37.30
CA HIS A 838 22.14 21.49 -35.90
C HIS A 838 23.12 22.65 -35.69
N SER A 839 22.74 23.57 -34.81
CA SER A 839 23.53 24.75 -34.46
C SER A 839 23.63 24.90 -32.94
N ARG A 840 24.63 25.64 -32.46
CA ARG A 840 24.77 25.92 -31.02
C ARG A 840 23.78 27.01 -30.61
N THR A 841 23.14 26.82 -29.46
CA THR A 841 22.30 27.86 -28.85
C THR A 841 23.11 28.75 -27.91
N ALA A 842 22.44 29.72 -27.28
CA ALA A 842 23.02 30.50 -26.19
C ALA A 842 23.44 29.63 -24.99
N HIS A 843 22.89 28.42 -24.85
CA HIS A 843 23.29 27.46 -23.84
C HIS A 843 24.33 26.48 -24.41
N PRO A 844 25.49 26.28 -23.76
CA PRO A 844 26.63 25.57 -24.34
C PRO A 844 26.36 24.09 -24.67
N ARG A 845 25.35 23.51 -24.01
CA ARG A 845 24.94 22.09 -24.10
C ARG A 845 23.58 21.87 -24.76
N ILE A 846 22.90 22.91 -25.23
CA ILE A 846 21.64 22.76 -25.96
C ILE A 846 21.90 23.10 -27.42
N LEU A 847 21.52 22.18 -28.30
CA LEU A 847 21.64 22.31 -29.74
C LEU A 847 20.26 22.58 -30.34
N ALA A 848 20.19 23.55 -31.25
CA ALA A 848 18.98 23.82 -32.02
C ALA A 848 19.04 23.06 -33.34
N VAL A 849 18.03 22.23 -33.56
CA VAL A 849 17.85 21.44 -34.77
C VAL A 849 16.76 22.09 -35.61
N THR A 850 17.06 22.31 -36.88
CA THR A 850 16.11 22.83 -37.86
C THR A 850 15.81 21.75 -38.88
N SER A 851 14.52 21.53 -39.14
CA SER A 851 14.06 20.57 -40.15
C SER A 851 13.93 21.26 -41.51
N PRO A 852 14.25 20.57 -42.62
CA PRO A 852 14.06 21.13 -43.97
C PRO A 852 12.58 21.35 -44.29
N ASP A 853 12.26 22.48 -44.91
CA ASP A 853 10.91 22.93 -45.25
C ASP A 853 10.09 21.93 -46.09
N GLU A 854 10.77 21.16 -46.95
CA GLU A 854 10.18 20.20 -47.89
C GLU A 854 9.29 19.14 -47.19
N HIS A 855 9.54 18.86 -45.91
CA HIS A 855 8.81 17.85 -45.14
C HIS A 855 7.43 18.32 -44.64
N THR A 856 7.05 19.58 -44.87
CA THR A 856 5.79 20.15 -44.35
C THR A 856 4.72 20.46 -45.40
N ALA A 857 5.06 20.38 -46.69
CA ALA A 857 4.19 20.84 -47.78
C ALA A 857 2.86 20.08 -47.87
N ASP A 858 2.88 18.76 -47.68
CA ASP A 858 1.69 17.90 -47.82
C ASP A 858 0.93 17.63 -46.52
N LEU A 859 1.45 18.04 -45.36
CA LEU A 859 0.87 17.70 -44.05
C LEU A 859 -0.60 18.12 -43.91
N GLY A 860 -0.96 19.31 -44.38
CA GLY A 860 -2.32 19.83 -44.24
C GLY A 860 -3.38 19.05 -45.00
N ARG A 861 -2.99 18.42 -46.12
CA ARG A 861 -3.89 17.59 -46.93
C ARG A 861 -4.01 16.18 -46.38
N ARG A 862 -2.91 15.65 -45.82
CA ARG A 862 -2.78 14.23 -45.48
C ARG A 862 -3.03 13.90 -44.01
N LEU A 863 -2.91 14.86 -43.09
CA LEU A 863 -3.33 14.66 -41.70
C LEU A 863 -4.80 14.26 -41.56
N PRO A 864 -5.76 14.85 -42.31
CA PRO A 864 -7.14 14.37 -42.33
C PRO A 864 -7.30 12.90 -42.76
N GLU A 865 -6.51 12.42 -43.72
CA GLU A 865 -6.51 11.02 -44.16
C GLU A 865 -6.02 10.11 -43.01
N LEU A 866 -4.90 10.49 -42.38
CA LEU A 866 -4.35 9.78 -41.22
C LEU A 866 -5.34 9.74 -40.05
N TYR A 867 -6.09 10.81 -39.85
CA TYR A 867 -7.12 10.92 -38.82
C TYR A 867 -8.32 10.03 -39.11
N ALA A 868 -8.81 10.01 -40.36
CA ALA A 868 -9.91 9.15 -40.75
C ALA A 868 -9.56 7.67 -40.55
N ALA A 869 -8.35 7.25 -40.94
CA ALA A 869 -7.84 5.90 -40.71
C ALA A 869 -7.76 5.54 -39.22
N ALA A 870 -7.27 6.46 -38.39
CA ALA A 870 -7.22 6.23 -36.94
C ALA A 870 -8.61 6.14 -36.29
N ASP A 871 -9.60 6.90 -36.78
CA ASP A 871 -10.97 6.87 -36.26
C ASP A 871 -11.75 5.61 -36.69
N SER A 872 -11.50 5.10 -37.90
CA SER A 872 -12.05 3.82 -38.35
C SER A 872 -11.38 2.60 -37.71
N GLY A 873 -10.23 2.80 -37.06
CA GLY A 873 -9.45 1.72 -36.45
C GLY A 873 -8.59 0.95 -37.45
N ASP A 874 -8.37 1.48 -38.65
CA ASP A 874 -7.60 0.85 -39.72
C ASP A 874 -6.09 1.02 -39.48
N THR A 875 -5.49 0.00 -38.85
CA THR A 875 -4.08 0.04 -38.46
C THR A 875 -3.12 0.00 -39.65
N ASP A 876 -3.50 -0.70 -40.72
CA ASP A 876 -2.66 -0.88 -41.90
C ASP A 876 -2.66 0.40 -42.72
N GLU A 877 -3.82 1.03 -42.87
CA GLU A 877 -3.93 2.34 -43.50
C GLU A 877 -3.20 3.42 -42.69
N VAL A 878 -3.29 3.40 -41.35
CA VAL A 878 -2.47 4.29 -40.51
C VAL A 878 -0.98 4.12 -40.81
N ARG A 879 -0.47 2.88 -40.86
CA ARG A 879 0.96 2.62 -41.14
C ARG A 879 1.35 3.05 -42.56
N ARG A 880 0.48 2.80 -43.54
CA ARG A 880 0.68 3.23 -44.93
C ARG A 880 0.77 4.75 -45.03
N VAL A 881 -0.18 5.48 -44.44
CA VAL A 881 -0.18 6.95 -44.45
C VAL A 881 1.00 7.51 -43.66
N LEU A 882 1.42 6.88 -42.56
CA LEU A 882 2.65 7.25 -41.84
C LEU A 882 3.90 7.07 -42.72
N ALA A 883 4.03 5.96 -43.44
CA ALA A 883 5.16 5.68 -44.33
C ALA A 883 5.25 6.70 -45.46
N ASP A 884 4.11 7.07 -46.04
CA ASP A 884 4.09 8.08 -47.09
C ASP A 884 4.36 9.51 -46.56
N LEU A 885 4.05 9.79 -45.29
CA LEU A 885 4.26 11.09 -44.66
C LEU A 885 5.69 11.30 -44.15
N LEU A 886 6.37 10.21 -43.80
CA LEU A 886 7.68 10.24 -43.15
C LEU A 886 8.67 9.35 -43.90
N PRO A 887 9.53 9.94 -44.74
CA PRO A 887 10.62 9.21 -45.39
C PRO A 887 11.47 8.46 -44.36
N GLY A 888 11.63 7.15 -44.53
CA GLY A 888 12.39 6.29 -43.62
C GLY A 888 11.55 5.48 -42.62
N PHE A 889 10.25 5.77 -42.48
CA PHE A 889 9.34 4.88 -41.75
C PHE A 889 9.00 3.65 -42.62
N PRO A 890 9.16 2.41 -42.11
CA PRO A 890 9.00 1.21 -42.93
C PRO A 890 7.57 1.07 -43.45
N ALA A 891 7.44 0.74 -44.73
CA ALA A 891 6.17 0.36 -45.33
C ALA A 891 5.59 -0.89 -44.62
N PRO A 892 4.26 -1.04 -44.52
CA PRO A 892 3.65 -2.17 -43.85
C PRO A 892 4.13 -3.49 -44.48
N ALA A 893 4.79 -4.33 -43.69
CA ALA A 893 5.08 -5.71 -44.06
C ALA A 893 3.80 -6.56 -43.88
N PRO A 894 3.55 -7.58 -44.72
CA PRO A 894 2.44 -8.49 -44.50
C PRO A 894 2.56 -9.12 -43.11
N ALA A 895 1.45 -9.15 -42.37
CA ALA A 895 1.43 -9.67 -41.01
C ALA A 895 1.98 -11.11 -40.97
N PRO A 896 2.95 -11.44 -40.10
CA PRO A 896 3.29 -12.82 -39.85
C PRO A 896 2.09 -13.53 -39.21
N GLU A 897 1.83 -14.77 -39.62
CA GLU A 897 0.76 -15.58 -39.03
C GLU A 897 0.91 -15.64 -37.50
N PRO A 898 -0.22 -15.65 -36.75
CA PRO A 898 -0.16 -15.73 -35.30
C PRO A 898 0.51 -17.04 -34.88
N HIS A 899 1.75 -16.94 -34.39
CA HIS A 899 2.46 -18.08 -33.81
C HIS A 899 1.65 -18.66 -32.64
N ALA A 900 1.15 -19.87 -32.85
CA ALA A 900 0.65 -20.74 -31.81
C ALA A 900 1.80 -21.12 -30.85
N GLY A 901 1.60 -20.83 -29.56
CA GLY A 901 2.36 -21.41 -28.45
C GLY A 901 3.78 -20.87 -28.25
N LEU A 902 3.99 -20.05 -27.22
CA LEU A 902 5.30 -19.99 -26.56
C LEU A 902 5.39 -21.17 -25.60
N ALA A 903 5.69 -22.32 -26.19
CA ALA A 903 6.65 -23.23 -25.61
C ALA A 903 8.02 -22.51 -25.49
N ASP A 904 8.79 -22.94 -24.51
CA ASP A 904 10.16 -22.57 -24.19
C ASP A 904 11.05 -22.24 -25.41
N PRO A 905 11.87 -21.16 -25.38
CA PRO A 905 12.90 -20.97 -26.38
C PRO A 905 14.34 -21.11 -25.79
N TYR A 906 14.73 -22.36 -25.53
CA TYR A 906 16.04 -23.00 -25.82
C TYR A 906 17.36 -22.47 -25.18
N PRO A 907 18.50 -23.16 -25.39
CA PRO A 907 19.03 -24.31 -24.67
C PRO A 907 20.34 -23.95 -23.95
N ASP A 908 20.97 -24.95 -23.31
CA ASP A 908 22.31 -24.86 -22.75
C ASP A 908 23.32 -24.15 -23.69
N ASP A 909 24.20 -23.35 -23.07
CA ASP A 909 25.33 -22.57 -23.60
C ASP A 909 25.02 -21.21 -24.25
N PHE A 910 24.74 -20.20 -23.42
CA PHE A 910 25.28 -18.82 -23.54
C PHE A 910 25.21 -18.02 -22.24
#